data_AF-A0A1M5F3R4-F1
#
_entry.id   AF-A0A1M5F3R4-F1
#
_cell.length_a   1.000
_cell.length_b   1.000
_cell.length_c   1.000
_cell.angle_alpha   90.00
_cell.angle_beta   90.00
_cell.angle_gamma   90.00
#
_symmetry.space_group_name_H-M   'P 1'
#
loop_
_entity.id
_entity.type
_entity.pdbx_description
1 polymer ?
#
loop_
_entity_poly.entity_id
_entity_poly.type
_entity_poly.pdbx_seq_one_letter_code
_entity_poly.pdbx_strand_id
1 'polypeptide(L)'
;MRLLYLFSLLLVLFSCNESKKDKASATNEVLEDFSKMPDSVFLKGFAILDTVQLKPVTEMINELRQIPELQEIGVGDELLSFRLKNGPTMLIRLKEFSSLTKGGTASAAIPSMTILNNKQIEENASNVVGAQRGKNRQNKKAFVLAPYLWYFKSDDDVKVPYSKLKNHRNYKGNVNYKSNETEASQTITIDDYLSFNDFDMVYLSSHGSKTCQVVENSEKSNTCYTFISTGIKFKSSELKNLKNQLSSKNVTGIGLGKEDIYLRPEFFSITYPDINNKLFIFSACELGQHGDVENTFNNIIQNGQLFYWQNIIYSDDASRAFSAFYDRMLLYGENAPTAFKNTPDSLKNNLPSYYLEGPIGKQDTIKTTTYLRMTTQGNAMHIIEPISFMDEKTKKELQEGVVYPFEGILEDDEPEEASFTMEFLGYTVQEMEDKGMTFSLKVDGNTVLDHISFVPDTDPNDDIEVKGGKNEKTTLVTFKGVNLKKDLKKNSSVKLEALFHFSEENYGYQMINVSTGSSDMRIVMKGPDGTINMFFDADNYALKMTHPAENATLYSDEEGFIYMNVPGQGWIKTKMGQMAAMIANVVPMNMDFLALEPTKGSVMHKIAAFAGDITIAKLENEPRAKKISGGIGSEKTVFIADGRVTITFDDKKRLESLVELPSSIRYYYEEQEITIPNAQIFSMPSFQ
;
A
#
# COMPACT_ATOMS: atom_id res chain seq x y z
N MET A 1 1.38 35.93 64.76
CA MET A 1 0.45 35.47 63.69
C MET A 1 -0.37 36.61 63.08
N ARG A 2 0.24 37.73 62.68
CA ARG A 2 -0.44 38.83 61.95
C ARG A 2 0.26 39.23 60.63
N LEU A 3 1.40 38.60 60.30
CA LEU A 3 2.07 38.81 59.00
C LEU A 3 1.82 37.71 57.97
N LEU A 4 1.36 36.51 58.36
CA LEU A 4 0.95 35.47 57.39
C LEU A 4 -0.47 35.66 56.84
N TYR A 5 -1.31 36.49 57.48
CA TYR A 5 -2.66 36.81 56.98
C TYR A 5 -2.70 37.98 55.98
N LEU A 6 -1.62 38.78 55.89
CA LEU A 6 -1.58 39.92 54.96
C LEU A 6 -1.11 39.52 53.55
N PHE A 7 -0.35 38.42 53.41
CA PHE A 7 0.11 37.97 52.09
C PHE A 7 -0.98 37.20 51.33
N SER A 8 -1.87 36.49 52.04
CA SER A 8 -3.03 35.82 51.45
C SER A 8 -4.14 36.79 51.00
N LEU A 9 -4.22 37.98 51.59
CA LEU A 9 -5.23 38.98 51.24
C LEU A 9 -4.82 39.86 50.03
N LEU A 10 -3.52 39.98 49.75
CA LEU A 10 -3.03 40.73 48.58
C LEU A 10 -3.15 39.96 47.26
N LEU A 11 -3.22 38.63 47.29
CA LEU A 11 -3.46 37.79 46.11
C LEU A 11 -4.94 37.69 45.72
N VAL A 12 -5.88 38.07 46.61
CA VAL A 12 -7.33 38.08 46.33
C VAL A 12 -7.83 39.44 45.84
N LEU A 13 -7.05 40.52 46.00
CA LEU A 13 -7.43 41.87 45.54
C LEU A 13 -6.95 42.23 44.12
N PHE A 14 -6.29 41.31 43.40
CA PHE A 14 -6.08 41.38 41.95
C PHE A 14 -6.95 40.40 41.15
N SER A 15 -7.98 39.83 41.79
CA SER A 15 -9.00 39.02 41.13
C SER A 15 -10.38 39.51 41.55
N CYS A 16 -10.79 40.68 41.04
CA CYS A 16 -12.19 41.12 40.93
C CYS A 16 -12.24 42.53 40.34
N ASN A 17 -11.91 42.66 39.06
CA ASN A 17 -12.52 43.73 38.27
C ASN A 17 -12.60 43.33 36.79
N GLU A 18 -13.40 42.31 36.48
CA GLU A 18 -13.87 42.12 35.09
C GLU A 18 -15.24 41.43 34.99
N SER A 19 -16.12 41.57 36.00
CA SER A 19 -17.47 40.98 35.93
C SER A 19 -18.48 41.78 35.09
N LYS A 20 -18.02 42.49 34.05
CA LYS A 20 -18.87 43.15 33.05
C LYS A 20 -18.40 42.97 31.59
N LYS A 21 -17.52 41.99 31.31
CA LYS A 21 -17.14 41.64 29.91
C LYS A 21 -17.65 40.29 29.42
N ASP A 22 -18.01 39.37 30.30
CA ASP A 22 -18.36 38.00 29.86
C ASP A 22 -19.79 37.83 29.33
N LYS A 23 -20.62 38.87 29.35
CA LYS A 23 -21.87 38.91 28.56
C LYS A 23 -21.72 39.57 27.20
N ALA A 24 -20.61 40.25 26.95
CA ALA A 24 -20.31 40.82 25.63
C ALA A 24 -19.48 39.84 24.78
N SER A 25 -18.62 39.01 25.37
CA SER A 25 -17.79 38.06 24.60
C SER A 25 -18.59 36.88 24.03
N ALA A 26 -19.55 36.31 24.77
CA ALA A 26 -20.37 35.21 24.24
C ALA A 26 -21.30 35.65 23.10
N THR A 27 -21.81 36.89 23.14
CA THR A 27 -22.53 37.47 22.00
C THR A 27 -21.58 37.79 20.84
N ASN A 28 -20.35 38.23 21.12
CA ASN A 28 -19.36 38.55 20.09
C ASN A 28 -18.75 37.32 19.43
N GLU A 29 -18.57 36.18 20.11
CA GLU A 29 -18.10 34.92 19.51
C GLU A 29 -19.17 34.30 18.62
N VAL A 30 -20.44 34.31 19.06
CA VAL A 30 -21.56 33.89 18.23
C VAL A 30 -21.67 34.81 17.00
N LEU A 31 -21.62 36.15 17.18
CA LEU A 31 -21.63 37.13 16.08
C LEU A 31 -20.39 37.04 15.17
N GLU A 32 -19.22 36.68 15.69
CA GLU A 32 -18.00 36.44 14.90
C GLU A 32 -18.15 35.18 14.02
N ASP A 33 -18.81 34.13 14.51
CA ASP A 33 -19.11 32.91 13.74
C ASP A 33 -20.13 33.20 12.62
N PHE A 34 -21.15 34.04 12.89
CA PHE A 34 -22.06 34.54 11.86
C PHE A 34 -21.34 35.40 10.80
N SER A 35 -20.31 36.16 11.18
CA SER A 35 -19.58 37.06 10.27
C SER A 35 -18.59 36.38 9.31
N LYS A 36 -18.20 35.12 9.59
CA LYS A 36 -17.28 34.32 8.76
C LYS A 36 -17.99 33.38 7.79
N MET A 37 -19.30 33.22 7.94
CA MET A 37 -20.14 32.43 7.07
C MET A 37 -20.52 33.23 5.82
N PRO A 38 -20.51 32.64 4.61
CA PRO A 38 -20.92 33.35 3.40
C PRO A 38 -22.39 33.78 3.48
N ASP A 39 -22.68 35.05 3.18
CA ASP A 39 -24.05 35.60 3.12
C ASP A 39 -25.00 34.76 2.24
N SER A 40 -24.45 34.08 1.22
CA SER A 40 -25.19 33.18 0.33
C SER A 40 -25.82 32.00 1.05
N VAL A 41 -25.17 31.44 2.09
CA VAL A 41 -25.68 30.30 2.87
C VAL A 41 -26.80 30.77 3.81
N PHE A 42 -26.65 31.97 4.38
CA PHE A 42 -27.70 32.62 5.18
C PHE A 42 -28.96 32.88 4.38
N LEU A 43 -28.82 33.57 3.26
CA LEU A 43 -29.95 33.93 2.40
C LEU A 43 -30.67 32.69 1.87
N LYS A 44 -29.92 31.62 1.56
CA LYS A 44 -30.50 30.33 1.14
C LYS A 44 -31.28 29.66 2.26
N GLY A 45 -30.75 29.63 3.48
CA GLY A 45 -31.46 29.12 4.66
C GLY A 45 -32.77 29.86 4.93
N PHE A 46 -32.78 31.20 4.85
CA PHE A 46 -33.99 32.00 5.01
C PHE A 46 -34.98 31.85 3.86
N ALA A 47 -34.51 31.76 2.60
CA ALA A 47 -35.38 31.49 1.46
C ALA A 47 -36.09 30.12 1.57
N ILE A 48 -35.42 29.13 2.16
CA ILE A 48 -36.03 27.82 2.47
C ILE A 48 -37.05 27.97 3.60
N LEU A 49 -36.74 28.71 4.67
CA LEU A 49 -37.73 28.97 5.74
C LEU A 49 -39.01 29.62 5.20
N ASP A 50 -38.87 30.62 4.34
CA ASP A 50 -39.99 31.37 3.78
C ASP A 50 -40.88 30.52 2.86
N THR A 51 -40.31 29.51 2.21
CA THR A 51 -41.04 28.60 1.31
C THR A 51 -41.68 27.41 2.03
N VAL A 52 -41.12 27.00 3.18
CA VAL A 52 -41.51 25.78 3.90
C VAL A 52 -42.51 26.06 5.03
N GLN A 53 -42.52 27.24 5.65
CA GLN A 53 -43.34 27.60 6.83
C GLN A 53 -44.88 27.49 6.68
N LEU A 54 -45.41 27.21 5.48
CA LEU A 54 -46.85 27.19 5.20
C LEU A 54 -47.41 25.78 4.92
N LYS A 55 -46.61 24.72 5.10
CA LYS A 55 -46.97 23.35 4.69
C LYS A 55 -47.14 22.40 5.88
N PRO A 56 -47.85 21.27 5.73
CA PRO A 56 -47.87 20.21 6.73
C PRO A 56 -46.46 19.67 7.03
N VAL A 57 -46.17 19.30 8.27
CA VAL A 57 -44.83 18.87 8.74
C VAL A 57 -44.23 17.76 7.88
N THR A 58 -45.05 16.80 7.45
CA THR A 58 -44.60 15.68 6.60
C THR A 58 -44.13 16.15 5.22
N GLU A 59 -44.79 17.17 4.65
CA GLU A 59 -44.39 17.78 3.38
C GLU A 59 -43.13 18.63 3.56
N MET A 60 -43.04 19.39 4.65
CA MET A 60 -41.84 20.16 5.00
C MET A 60 -40.60 19.28 5.09
N ILE A 61 -40.71 18.13 5.78
CA ILE A 61 -39.61 17.17 5.91
C ILE A 61 -39.22 16.60 4.55
N ASN A 62 -40.19 16.24 3.72
CA ASN A 62 -39.92 15.68 2.41
C ASN A 62 -39.20 16.66 1.49
N GLU A 63 -39.59 17.94 1.51
CA GLU A 63 -38.92 18.99 0.72
C GLU A 63 -37.52 19.29 1.26
N LEU A 64 -37.35 19.40 2.58
CA LEU A 64 -36.03 19.60 3.18
C LEU A 64 -35.08 18.47 2.80
N ARG A 65 -35.54 17.21 2.80
CA ARG A 65 -34.74 16.04 2.39
C ARG A 65 -34.27 16.07 0.94
N GLN A 66 -34.92 16.82 0.06
CA GLN A 66 -34.49 16.99 -1.33
C GLN A 66 -33.38 18.03 -1.49
N ILE A 67 -33.02 18.77 -0.43
CA ILE A 67 -32.01 19.81 -0.49
C ILE A 67 -30.62 19.17 -0.39
N PRO A 68 -29.77 19.23 -1.43
CA PRO A 68 -28.48 18.52 -1.46
C PRO A 68 -27.48 18.98 -0.40
N GLU A 69 -27.63 20.22 0.09
CA GLU A 69 -26.78 20.83 1.10
C GLU A 69 -27.31 20.64 2.53
N LEU A 70 -28.42 19.93 2.71
CA LEU A 70 -28.99 19.67 4.02
C LEU A 70 -28.10 18.68 4.80
N GLN A 71 -27.63 19.12 5.96
CA GLN A 71 -26.78 18.35 6.85
C GLN A 71 -27.59 17.67 7.95
N GLU A 72 -28.59 18.36 8.50
CA GLU A 72 -29.36 17.88 9.65
C GLU A 72 -30.84 18.26 9.51
N ILE A 73 -31.75 17.38 9.97
CA ILE A 73 -33.14 17.72 10.30
C ILE A 73 -33.43 17.15 11.69
N GLY A 74 -33.94 17.99 12.59
CA GLY A 74 -34.54 17.58 13.85
C GLY A 74 -36.06 17.78 13.80
N VAL A 75 -36.83 16.80 14.27
CA VAL A 75 -38.30 16.92 14.35
C VAL A 75 -38.71 16.69 15.80
N GLY A 76 -39.31 17.69 16.42
CA GLY A 76 -39.92 17.62 17.73
C GLY A 76 -41.39 18.03 17.70
N ASP A 77 -42.08 17.90 18.84
CA ASP A 77 -43.53 18.12 18.94
C ASP A 77 -43.96 19.60 18.74
N GLU A 78 -43.02 20.53 18.91
CA GLU A 78 -43.24 21.99 18.86
C GLU A 78 -42.32 22.71 17.85
N LEU A 79 -41.23 22.06 17.42
CA LEU A 79 -40.18 22.63 16.59
C LEU A 79 -39.73 21.62 15.54
N LEU A 80 -39.51 22.09 14.32
CA LEU A 80 -38.68 21.42 13.32
C LEU A 80 -37.40 22.23 13.17
N SER A 81 -36.24 21.59 13.26
CA SER A 81 -34.95 22.21 12.98
C SER A 81 -34.35 21.64 11.70
N PHE A 82 -33.58 22.43 10.98
CA PHE A 82 -32.74 21.93 9.91
C PHE A 82 -31.44 22.74 9.81
N ARG A 83 -30.38 22.13 9.29
CA ARG A 83 -29.09 22.80 9.10
C ARG A 83 -28.56 22.49 7.71
N LEU A 84 -28.16 23.53 6.98
CA LEU A 84 -27.39 23.37 5.75
C LEU A 84 -25.90 23.25 6.07
N LYS A 85 -25.13 22.60 5.20
CA LYS A 85 -23.68 22.46 5.33
C LYS A 85 -23.02 23.83 5.51
N ASN A 86 -22.23 23.98 6.58
CA ASN A 86 -21.59 25.24 7.00
C ASN A 86 -22.56 26.39 7.31
N GLY A 87 -23.86 26.11 7.44
CA GLY A 87 -24.90 27.08 7.77
C GLY A 87 -25.31 27.01 9.24
N PRO A 88 -26.06 28.02 9.72
CA PRO A 88 -26.69 28.01 11.03
C PRO A 88 -27.78 26.93 11.10
N THR A 89 -28.14 26.54 12.33
CA THR A 89 -29.36 25.75 12.54
C THR A 89 -30.57 26.67 12.40
N MET A 90 -31.46 26.35 11.47
CA MET A 90 -32.72 27.03 11.23
C MET A 90 -33.83 26.36 12.03
N LEU A 91 -34.71 27.15 12.63
CA LEU A 91 -35.80 26.66 13.47
C LEU A 91 -37.16 27.07 12.88
N ILE A 92 -38.03 26.09 12.68
CA ILE A 92 -39.42 26.23 12.26
C ILE A 92 -40.31 25.92 13.46
N ARG A 93 -41.16 26.88 13.83
CA ARG A 93 -42.12 26.71 14.91
C ARG A 93 -43.36 25.99 14.40
N LEU A 94 -43.69 24.84 14.99
CA LEU A 94 -44.84 24.02 14.60
C LEU A 94 -46.10 24.34 15.42
N LYS A 95 -45.94 24.88 16.65
CA LYS A 95 -47.03 25.28 17.56
C LYS A 95 -46.69 26.54 18.35
N GLU A 96 -47.70 27.29 18.81
CA GLU A 96 -47.47 28.40 19.73
C GLU A 96 -46.97 27.88 21.10
N PHE A 97 -45.70 28.15 21.43
CA PHE A 97 -45.15 28.07 22.79
C PHE A 97 -46.15 28.58 23.84
N SER A 98 -46.56 27.71 24.74
CA SER A 98 -47.25 28.14 25.95
C SER A 98 -46.26 28.97 26.79
N SER A 99 -46.65 30.20 27.14
CA SER A 99 -45.80 31.23 27.72
C SER A 99 -45.50 31.01 29.22
N LEU A 100 -45.13 29.79 29.63
CA LEU A 100 -44.93 29.45 31.04
C LEU A 100 -43.79 28.43 31.26
N THR A 101 -42.54 28.84 31.08
CA THR A 101 -41.42 28.23 31.82
C THR A 101 -40.30 29.25 32.08
N LYS A 102 -40.35 29.85 33.27
CA LYS A 102 -39.14 30.33 33.97
C LYS A 102 -38.27 29.11 34.32
N GLY A 103 -36.95 29.30 34.27
CA GLY A 103 -35.92 28.27 34.37
C GLY A 103 -36.20 27.12 35.34
N GLY A 104 -36.05 25.90 34.82
CA GLY A 104 -36.15 24.65 35.55
C GLY A 104 -35.28 23.59 34.88
N THR A 105 -34.50 22.90 35.70
CA THR A 105 -33.46 21.90 35.42
C THR A 105 -33.76 20.93 34.28
N ALA A 106 -32.77 20.78 33.38
CA ALA A 106 -32.77 19.88 32.25
C ALA A 106 -32.91 18.41 32.66
N SER A 107 -34.10 17.86 32.45
CA SER A 107 -34.30 16.44 32.14
C SER A 107 -35.44 16.38 31.12
N ALA A 108 -35.11 16.65 29.87
CA ALA A 108 -35.97 16.40 28.73
C ALA A 108 -35.17 15.50 27.79
N ALA A 109 -35.66 14.27 27.63
CA ALA A 109 -35.10 13.31 26.69
C ALA A 109 -34.99 13.97 25.31
N ILE A 110 -33.76 14.06 24.81
CA ILE A 110 -33.47 14.48 23.45
C ILE A 110 -34.25 13.52 22.52
N PRO A 111 -35.11 14.00 21.61
CA PRO A 111 -35.81 13.14 20.67
C PRO A 111 -34.79 12.33 19.88
N SER A 112 -35.07 11.04 19.66
CA SER A 112 -34.16 10.15 18.94
C SER A 112 -33.82 10.71 17.57
N MET A 113 -32.56 11.12 17.41
CA MET A 113 -31.99 11.55 16.13
C MET A 113 -32.09 10.40 15.14
N THR A 114 -32.97 10.54 14.15
CA THR A 114 -33.00 9.59 13.03
C THR A 114 -32.05 10.14 11.96
N ILE A 115 -30.80 9.66 11.98
CA ILE A 115 -29.85 9.88 10.89
C ILE A 115 -30.45 9.20 9.65
N LEU A 116 -30.98 10.00 8.73
CA LEU A 116 -31.53 9.51 7.48
C LEU A 116 -30.37 9.08 6.60
N ASN A 117 -30.27 7.77 6.36
CA ASN A 117 -29.43 7.12 5.36
C ASN A 117 -28.09 7.82 5.15
N ASN A 118 -27.09 7.42 5.93
CA ASN A 118 -25.77 7.30 5.33
C ASN A 118 -25.95 6.43 4.07
N LYS A 119 -25.92 7.04 2.88
CA LYS A 119 -25.02 6.49 1.87
C LYS A 119 -23.73 6.36 2.67
N GLN A 120 -23.32 5.14 3.03
CA GLN A 120 -21.96 4.95 3.51
C GLN A 120 -21.10 5.50 2.38
N ILE A 121 -20.74 6.78 2.48
CA ILE A 121 -19.43 7.21 2.08
C ILE A 121 -18.59 6.32 2.98
N GLU A 122 -18.09 5.22 2.44
CA GLU A 122 -16.96 4.55 3.08
C GLU A 122 -15.97 5.68 3.34
N GLU A 123 -15.78 6.07 4.60
CA GLU A 123 -14.75 7.03 5.01
C GLU A 123 -13.35 6.53 4.61
N ASN A 124 -13.24 5.29 4.13
CA ASN A 124 -12.05 4.65 3.59
C ASN A 124 -11.83 4.99 2.09
N ALA A 125 -11.64 6.26 1.76
CA ALA A 125 -11.11 6.62 0.45
C ALA A 125 -9.63 6.20 0.35
N SER A 126 -9.32 4.99 -0.09
CA SER A 126 -7.93 4.55 -0.22
C SER A 126 -7.07 5.45 -1.12
N ASN A 127 -5.78 5.58 -0.80
CA ASN A 127 -4.80 6.26 -1.66
C ASN A 127 -4.22 5.37 -2.78
N VAL A 128 -4.84 4.22 -3.08
CA VAL A 128 -4.37 3.32 -4.14
C VAL A 128 -5.53 2.81 -4.99
N VAL A 129 -5.33 2.83 -6.31
CA VAL A 129 -6.26 2.26 -7.29
C VAL A 129 -6.49 0.76 -7.01
N GLY A 130 -7.74 0.29 -7.04
CA GLY A 130 -8.07 -1.11 -6.84
C GLY A 130 -7.99 -1.60 -5.38
N ALA A 131 -7.94 -0.71 -4.39
CA ALA A 131 -7.87 -1.07 -2.97
C ALA A 131 -9.03 -1.95 -2.48
N GLN A 132 -10.22 -1.80 -3.07
CA GLN A 132 -11.41 -2.63 -2.82
C GLN A 132 -11.19 -4.12 -3.14
N ARG A 133 -10.11 -4.50 -3.84
CA ARG A 133 -9.75 -5.90 -4.08
C ARG A 133 -9.22 -6.62 -2.84
N GLY A 134 -9.01 -5.92 -1.72
CA GLY A 134 -8.51 -6.51 -0.47
C GLY A 134 -7.17 -7.22 -0.69
N LYS A 135 -7.11 -8.53 -0.35
CA LYS A 135 -5.90 -9.35 -0.50
C LYS A 135 -5.37 -9.44 -1.94
N ASN A 136 -6.21 -9.20 -2.94
CA ASN A 136 -5.83 -9.23 -4.36
C ASN A 136 -5.42 -7.86 -4.92
N ARG A 137 -5.26 -6.82 -4.09
CA ARG A 137 -4.92 -5.46 -4.54
C ARG A 137 -3.57 -5.33 -5.25
N GLN A 138 -2.67 -6.32 -5.11
CA GLN A 138 -1.44 -6.40 -5.89
C GLN A 138 -1.64 -6.99 -7.29
N ASN A 139 -2.78 -7.60 -7.59
CA ASN A 139 -3.13 -8.12 -8.92
C ASN A 139 -4.19 -7.21 -9.54
N LYS A 140 -3.79 -5.96 -9.79
CA LYS A 140 -4.64 -4.92 -10.38
C LYS A 140 -4.96 -5.26 -11.82
N LYS A 141 -6.14 -4.85 -12.26
CA LYS A 141 -6.63 -5.04 -13.63
C LYS A 141 -6.62 -3.73 -14.39
N ALA A 142 -5.97 -3.73 -15.55
CA ALA A 142 -6.02 -2.61 -16.49
C ALA A 142 -6.75 -3.03 -17.76
N PHE A 143 -7.61 -2.15 -18.28
CA PHE A 143 -8.18 -2.30 -19.61
C PHE A 143 -7.67 -1.21 -20.54
N VAL A 144 -7.01 -1.63 -21.62
CA VAL A 144 -6.45 -0.74 -22.63
C VAL A 144 -7.18 -1.02 -23.94
N LEU A 145 -7.96 -0.04 -24.39
CA LEU A 145 -8.87 -0.17 -25.52
C LEU A 145 -8.48 0.78 -26.65
N ALA A 146 -8.29 0.23 -27.86
CA ALA A 146 -7.83 0.95 -29.05
C ALA A 146 -8.72 0.65 -30.28
N PRO A 147 -9.93 1.22 -30.37
CA PRO A 147 -10.85 0.95 -31.48
C PRO A 147 -10.40 1.46 -32.84
N TYR A 148 -9.41 2.35 -32.85
CA TYR A 148 -8.87 2.99 -34.05
C TYR A 148 -7.38 2.72 -34.24
N LEU A 149 -6.85 1.61 -33.71
CA LEU A 149 -5.44 1.22 -33.90
C LEU A 149 -5.07 1.15 -35.39
N TRP A 150 -5.97 0.71 -36.26
CA TRP A 150 -5.77 0.69 -37.71
C TRP A 150 -5.52 2.08 -38.33
N TYR A 151 -6.04 3.14 -37.71
CA TYR A 151 -5.92 4.52 -38.15
C TYR A 151 -4.67 5.19 -37.56
N PHE A 152 -4.49 5.11 -36.23
CA PHE A 152 -3.34 5.72 -35.54
C PHE A 152 -2.03 4.92 -35.66
N LYS A 153 -2.13 3.61 -35.93
CA LYS A 153 -1.02 2.69 -36.23
C LYS A 153 0.11 2.73 -35.21
N SER A 154 1.33 3.12 -35.63
CA SER A 154 2.52 3.18 -34.79
C SER A 154 2.35 4.17 -33.64
N ASP A 155 1.60 5.23 -33.89
CA ASP A 155 1.59 6.45 -33.09
C ASP A 155 0.43 6.46 -32.07
N ASP A 156 -0.33 5.37 -31.99
CA ASP A 156 -1.40 5.20 -31.01
C ASP A 156 -0.83 5.12 -29.58
N ASP A 157 -1.32 6.01 -28.72
CA ASP A 157 -0.85 6.24 -27.37
C ASP A 157 -1.24 5.13 -26.39
N VAL A 158 -2.19 4.25 -26.73
CA VAL A 158 -2.49 3.01 -25.97
C VAL A 158 -1.29 2.09 -25.79
N LYS A 159 -0.27 2.20 -26.64
CA LYS A 159 0.95 1.39 -26.50
C LYS A 159 1.77 1.77 -25.28
N VAL A 160 1.65 3.01 -24.80
CA VAL A 160 2.35 3.49 -23.61
C VAL A 160 1.92 2.71 -22.37
N PRO A 161 0.64 2.73 -21.94
CA PRO A 161 0.20 1.95 -20.77
C PRO A 161 0.41 0.45 -20.99
N TYR A 162 0.13 -0.08 -22.18
CA TYR A 162 0.31 -1.52 -22.43
C TYR A 162 1.77 -1.97 -22.25
N SER A 163 2.72 -1.26 -22.84
CA SER A 163 4.15 -1.61 -22.76
C SER A 163 4.70 -1.51 -21.35
N LYS A 164 4.28 -0.49 -20.58
CA LYS A 164 4.76 -0.24 -19.22
C LYS A 164 4.07 -1.13 -18.18
N LEU A 165 2.78 -1.43 -18.32
CA LEU A 165 2.02 -2.17 -17.31
C LEU A 165 2.09 -3.69 -17.46
N LYS A 166 2.20 -4.24 -18.69
CA LYS A 166 2.07 -5.70 -18.92
C LYS A 166 3.05 -6.57 -18.11
N ASN A 167 4.21 -6.01 -17.78
CA ASN A 167 5.27 -6.68 -17.01
C ASN A 167 5.44 -6.06 -15.61
N HIS A 168 4.71 -5.00 -15.28
CA HIS A 168 4.79 -4.39 -13.97
C HIS A 168 4.16 -5.33 -12.93
N ARG A 169 4.80 -5.52 -11.78
CA ARG A 169 4.36 -6.49 -10.75
C ARG A 169 2.86 -6.41 -10.45
N ASN A 170 2.34 -5.18 -10.35
CA ASN A 170 0.96 -4.97 -9.92
C ASN A 170 -0.08 -5.29 -10.98
N TYR A 171 0.32 -5.48 -12.24
CA TYR A 171 -0.57 -5.68 -13.38
C TYR A 171 -0.17 -6.90 -14.24
N LYS A 172 0.91 -7.60 -13.89
CA LYS A 172 1.46 -8.72 -14.66
C LYS A 172 0.38 -9.78 -14.90
N GLY A 173 0.15 -10.11 -16.16
CA GLY A 173 -0.90 -11.06 -16.57
C GLY A 173 -2.35 -10.52 -16.51
N ASN A 174 -2.56 -9.28 -16.05
CA ASN A 174 -3.89 -8.68 -15.82
C ASN A 174 -4.10 -7.36 -16.59
N VAL A 175 -3.31 -7.12 -17.65
CA VAL A 175 -3.56 -6.05 -18.62
C VAL A 175 -4.34 -6.62 -19.80
N ASN A 176 -5.63 -6.28 -19.88
CA ASN A 176 -6.46 -6.64 -21.02
C ASN A 176 -6.28 -5.57 -22.11
N TYR A 177 -5.75 -5.98 -23.26
CA TYR A 177 -5.54 -5.10 -24.41
C TYR A 177 -6.44 -5.56 -25.54
N LYS A 178 -7.33 -4.67 -26.03
CA LYS A 178 -8.21 -4.94 -27.17
C LYS A 178 -8.11 -3.83 -28.21
N SER A 179 -8.04 -4.23 -29.47
CA SER A 179 -7.89 -3.30 -30.59
C SER A 179 -8.55 -3.81 -31.87
N ASN A 180 -8.93 -2.89 -32.75
CA ASN A 180 -9.27 -3.19 -34.13
C ASN A 180 -8.03 -2.92 -35.01
N GLU A 181 -7.38 -3.99 -35.47
CA GLU A 181 -6.15 -3.90 -36.28
C GLU A 181 -6.41 -3.43 -37.71
N THR A 182 -7.63 -3.61 -38.22
CA THR A 182 -8.10 -3.09 -39.51
C THR A 182 -9.42 -2.35 -39.34
N GLU A 183 -9.77 -1.50 -40.30
CA GLU A 183 -11.04 -0.76 -40.29
C GLU A 183 -12.28 -1.69 -40.28
N ALA A 184 -12.17 -2.88 -40.86
CA ALA A 184 -13.24 -3.88 -40.91
C ALA A 184 -13.27 -4.79 -39.68
N SER A 185 -12.23 -4.77 -38.83
CA SER A 185 -12.18 -5.57 -37.61
C SER A 185 -13.26 -5.11 -36.62
N GLN A 186 -13.96 -6.05 -36.01
CA GLN A 186 -14.98 -5.82 -34.97
C GLN A 186 -14.65 -6.64 -33.73
N THR A 187 -13.41 -6.51 -33.24
CA THR A 187 -12.92 -7.21 -32.05
C THR A 187 -13.50 -6.60 -30.77
N ILE A 188 -13.80 -5.30 -30.82
CA ILE A 188 -14.39 -4.54 -29.74
C ILE A 188 -15.91 -4.56 -29.87
N THR A 189 -16.59 -4.76 -28.75
CA THR A 189 -18.03 -4.90 -28.64
C THR A 189 -18.60 -3.94 -27.61
N ILE A 190 -19.92 -3.79 -27.55
CA ILE A 190 -20.54 -2.94 -26.52
C ILE A 190 -20.29 -3.47 -25.10
N ASP A 191 -20.10 -4.79 -24.94
CA ASP A 191 -19.84 -5.41 -23.63
C ASP A 191 -18.49 -4.98 -23.05
N ASP A 192 -17.51 -4.69 -23.92
CA ASP A 192 -16.24 -4.11 -23.49
C ASP A 192 -16.45 -2.77 -22.79
N TYR A 193 -17.31 -1.92 -23.36
CA TYR A 193 -17.66 -0.62 -22.78
C TYR A 193 -18.57 -0.68 -21.56
N LEU A 194 -19.28 -1.80 -21.33
CA LEU A 194 -20.09 -2.05 -20.12
C LEU A 194 -19.25 -2.63 -18.97
N SER A 195 -18.06 -3.15 -19.28
CA SER A 195 -17.18 -3.82 -18.33
C SER A 195 -16.17 -2.89 -17.63
N PHE A 196 -16.18 -1.58 -17.89
CA PHE A 196 -15.14 -0.67 -17.35
C PHE A 196 -15.06 -0.70 -15.83
N ASN A 197 -16.18 -0.95 -15.14
CA ASN A 197 -16.21 -1.05 -13.69
C ASN A 197 -15.49 -2.29 -13.13
N ASP A 198 -15.16 -3.28 -13.96
CA ASP A 198 -14.43 -4.50 -13.54
C ASP A 198 -12.92 -4.27 -13.41
N PHE A 199 -12.42 -3.17 -13.99
CA PHE A 199 -11.01 -2.81 -14.07
C PHE A 199 -10.69 -1.67 -13.11
N ASP A 200 -9.48 -1.66 -12.57
CA ASP A 200 -9.05 -0.60 -11.65
C ASP A 200 -8.54 0.61 -12.44
N MET A 201 -8.01 0.35 -13.63
CA MET A 201 -7.53 1.34 -14.57
C MET A 201 -8.12 1.10 -15.96
N VAL A 202 -8.65 2.15 -16.59
CA VAL A 202 -9.18 2.11 -17.95
C VAL A 202 -8.50 3.17 -18.81
N TYR A 203 -7.90 2.73 -19.93
CA TYR A 203 -7.36 3.58 -20.98
C TYR A 203 -8.17 3.38 -22.26
N LEU A 204 -8.74 4.45 -22.79
CA LEU A 204 -9.43 4.45 -24.07
C LEU A 204 -8.74 5.45 -25.01
N SER A 205 -8.07 4.96 -26.05
CA SER A 205 -7.65 5.82 -27.18
C SER A 205 -8.64 5.68 -28.31
N SER A 206 -9.32 6.77 -28.65
CA SER A 206 -10.37 6.75 -29.67
C SER A 206 -10.52 8.12 -30.33
N HIS A 207 -11.41 8.21 -31.31
CA HIS A 207 -11.91 9.50 -31.76
C HIS A 207 -12.97 10.03 -30.80
N GLY A 208 -13.00 11.36 -30.66
CA GLY A 208 -14.09 12.07 -30.03
C GLY A 208 -14.53 13.23 -30.92
N SER A 209 -15.74 13.69 -30.68
CA SER A 209 -16.31 14.85 -31.38
C SER A 209 -17.26 15.60 -30.47
N LYS A 210 -17.59 16.82 -30.88
CA LYS A 210 -18.63 17.62 -30.24
C LYS A 210 -19.72 18.01 -31.22
N THR A 211 -20.95 18.08 -30.73
CA THR A 211 -22.06 18.71 -31.47
C THR A 211 -22.70 19.77 -30.59
N CYS A 212 -22.76 21.01 -31.09
CA CYS A 212 -23.44 22.10 -30.40
C CYS A 212 -24.84 22.31 -30.98
N GLN A 213 -25.83 22.53 -30.11
CA GLN A 213 -27.14 22.97 -30.58
C GLN A 213 -26.98 24.30 -31.31
N VAL A 214 -27.69 24.48 -32.41
CA VAL A 214 -27.76 25.74 -33.14
C VAL A 214 -29.07 26.40 -32.71
N VAL A 215 -29.02 27.58 -32.11
CA VAL A 215 -30.24 28.37 -31.86
C VAL A 215 -30.64 29.00 -33.20
N GLU A 216 -31.93 28.96 -33.54
CA GLU A 216 -32.45 29.66 -34.72
C GLU A 216 -31.99 31.12 -34.71
N ASN A 217 -31.48 31.62 -35.85
CA ASN A 217 -30.82 32.92 -36.06
C ASN A 217 -29.31 33.03 -35.77
N SER A 218 -28.54 31.97 -36.02
CA SER A 218 -27.08 32.01 -36.22
C SER A 218 -26.19 32.42 -35.02
N GLU A 219 -26.77 32.65 -33.85
CA GLU A 219 -26.00 32.63 -32.62
C GLU A 219 -25.77 31.16 -32.23
N LYS A 220 -24.50 30.74 -32.24
CA LYS A 220 -24.09 29.40 -31.78
C LYS A 220 -24.65 29.20 -30.36
N SER A 221 -25.37 28.10 -30.11
CA SER A 221 -25.75 27.83 -28.71
C SER A 221 -24.49 27.45 -27.94
N ASN A 222 -24.47 27.81 -26.66
CA ASN A 222 -23.46 27.38 -25.70
C ASN A 222 -23.71 25.95 -25.17
N THR A 223 -24.61 25.17 -25.81
CA THR A 223 -24.93 23.81 -25.38
C THR A 223 -24.30 22.81 -26.36
N CYS A 224 -23.13 22.29 -25.99
CA CYS A 224 -22.40 21.27 -26.76
C CYS A 224 -22.43 19.92 -26.04
N TYR A 225 -22.51 18.85 -26.82
CA TYR A 225 -22.49 17.47 -26.34
C TYR A 225 -21.24 16.76 -26.86
N THR A 226 -20.51 16.11 -25.97
CA THR A 226 -19.40 15.23 -26.33
C THR A 226 -19.89 13.86 -26.80
N PHE A 227 -19.21 13.31 -27.81
CA PHE A 227 -19.39 11.96 -28.33
C PHE A 227 -18.03 11.27 -28.39
N ILE A 228 -17.90 10.11 -27.75
CA ILE A 228 -16.69 9.27 -27.82
C ILE A 228 -17.00 8.11 -28.75
N SER A 229 -16.23 7.96 -29.82
CA SER A 229 -16.47 6.88 -30.76
C SER A 229 -16.10 5.52 -30.17
N THR A 230 -16.91 4.50 -30.46
CA THR A 230 -16.67 3.13 -29.99
C THR A 230 -15.86 2.30 -30.99
N GLY A 231 -15.73 2.74 -32.25
CA GLY A 231 -15.20 1.93 -33.35
C GLY A 231 -16.04 0.69 -33.70
N ILE A 232 -17.22 0.53 -33.08
CA ILE A 232 -18.19 -0.49 -33.44
C ILE A 232 -18.97 0.00 -34.65
N LYS A 233 -18.80 -0.71 -35.76
CA LYS A 233 -19.43 -0.38 -37.04
C LYS A 233 -20.69 -1.21 -37.25
N PHE A 234 -21.69 -0.63 -37.88
CA PHE A 234 -22.90 -1.33 -38.29
C PHE A 234 -23.39 -0.86 -39.65
N LYS A 235 -24.07 -1.74 -40.39
CA LYS A 235 -24.71 -1.35 -41.66
C LYS A 235 -26.06 -0.71 -41.37
N SER A 236 -26.47 0.29 -42.16
CA SER A 236 -27.79 0.91 -41.98
C SER A 236 -28.96 -0.08 -42.05
N SER A 237 -28.81 -1.19 -42.78
CA SER A 237 -29.78 -2.29 -42.83
C SER A 237 -29.92 -3.05 -41.50
N GLU A 238 -28.92 -3.02 -40.64
CA GLU A 238 -28.85 -3.73 -39.36
C GLU A 238 -29.32 -2.86 -38.18
N LEU A 239 -29.59 -1.58 -38.40
CA LEU A 239 -29.92 -0.58 -37.37
C LEU A 239 -31.06 -1.02 -36.44
N LYS A 240 -32.13 -1.62 -36.99
CA LYS A 240 -33.26 -2.11 -36.17
C LYS A 240 -32.82 -3.23 -35.23
N ASN A 241 -32.02 -4.17 -35.72
CA ASN A 241 -31.49 -5.26 -34.93
C ASN A 241 -30.53 -4.75 -33.86
N LEU A 242 -29.62 -3.84 -34.21
CA LEU A 242 -28.71 -3.20 -33.27
C LEU A 242 -29.47 -2.48 -32.14
N LYS A 243 -30.49 -1.68 -32.47
CA LYS A 243 -31.33 -1.02 -31.45
C LYS A 243 -32.01 -2.02 -30.51
N ASN A 244 -32.51 -3.14 -31.05
CA ASN A 244 -33.10 -4.20 -30.23
C ASN A 244 -32.06 -4.85 -29.31
N GLN A 245 -30.86 -5.13 -29.81
CA GLN A 245 -29.76 -5.70 -29.01
C GLN A 245 -29.33 -4.76 -27.88
N LEU A 246 -29.11 -3.48 -28.18
CA LEU A 246 -28.75 -2.47 -27.19
C LEU A 246 -29.84 -2.31 -26.13
N SER A 247 -31.11 -2.25 -26.55
CA SER A 247 -32.26 -2.18 -25.64
C SER A 247 -32.38 -3.43 -24.76
N SER A 248 -32.14 -4.63 -25.32
CA SER A 248 -32.17 -5.89 -24.56
C SER A 248 -31.09 -5.96 -23.47
N LYS A 249 -30.01 -5.21 -23.65
CA LYS A 249 -28.91 -5.06 -22.68
C LYS A 249 -29.07 -3.80 -21.81
N ASN A 250 -30.19 -3.09 -21.90
CA ASN A 250 -30.44 -1.80 -21.23
C ASN A 250 -29.36 -0.74 -21.49
N VAL A 251 -28.72 -0.78 -22.66
CA VAL A 251 -27.70 0.20 -23.04
C VAL A 251 -28.38 1.50 -23.45
N THR A 252 -28.11 2.57 -22.71
CA THR A 252 -28.63 3.92 -22.94
C THR A 252 -27.49 4.95 -22.92
N GLY A 253 -27.77 6.23 -23.18
CA GLY A 253 -26.72 7.27 -23.21
C GLY A 253 -25.78 7.17 -24.42
N ILE A 254 -26.18 6.48 -25.47
CA ILE A 254 -25.40 6.32 -26.71
C ILE A 254 -25.96 7.16 -27.86
N GLY A 255 -25.08 7.63 -28.73
CA GLY A 255 -25.40 8.23 -30.02
C GLY A 255 -25.21 7.21 -31.16
N LEU A 256 -26.07 7.27 -32.18
CA LEU A 256 -25.92 6.47 -33.39
C LEU A 256 -25.59 7.39 -34.56
N GLY A 257 -24.39 7.24 -35.11
CA GLY A 257 -24.00 7.89 -36.37
C GLY A 257 -24.57 7.15 -37.58
N LYS A 258 -24.01 7.45 -38.76
CA LYS A 258 -24.42 6.80 -40.01
C LYS A 258 -24.09 5.30 -40.01
N GLU A 259 -22.91 4.95 -39.49
CA GLU A 259 -22.38 3.57 -39.47
C GLU A 259 -21.61 3.25 -38.18
N ASP A 260 -21.62 4.14 -37.17
CA ASP A 260 -20.83 4.02 -35.94
C ASP A 260 -21.67 4.27 -34.68
N ILE A 261 -21.29 3.64 -33.57
CA ILE A 261 -21.86 3.90 -32.24
C ILE A 261 -20.95 4.85 -31.46
N TYR A 262 -21.55 5.82 -30.77
CA TYR A 262 -20.85 6.78 -29.91
C TYR A 262 -21.36 6.70 -28.48
N LEU A 263 -20.47 6.84 -27.51
CA LEU A 263 -20.83 7.03 -26.11
C LEU A 263 -20.99 8.53 -25.84
N ARG A 264 -22.08 8.92 -25.20
CA ARG A 264 -22.22 10.26 -24.64
C ARG A 264 -21.86 10.23 -23.15
N PRO A 265 -21.57 11.37 -22.50
CA PRO A 265 -21.36 11.40 -21.05
C PRO A 265 -22.45 10.66 -20.26
N GLU A 266 -23.72 10.78 -20.66
CA GLU A 266 -24.84 10.10 -19.99
C GLU A 266 -24.73 8.57 -19.98
N PHE A 267 -24.00 7.95 -20.93
CA PHE A 267 -23.73 6.52 -20.88
C PHE A 267 -23.02 6.14 -19.58
N PHE A 268 -22.03 6.92 -19.16
CA PHE A 268 -21.22 6.60 -17.98
C PHE A 268 -22.03 6.76 -16.70
N SER A 269 -22.87 7.79 -16.57
CA SER A 269 -23.68 7.97 -15.37
C SER A 269 -24.80 6.95 -15.22
N ILE A 270 -25.36 6.46 -16.33
CA ILE A 270 -26.39 5.42 -16.29
C ILE A 270 -25.77 4.03 -16.07
N THR A 271 -24.65 3.75 -16.74
CA THR A 271 -24.00 2.43 -16.68
C THR A 271 -23.22 2.24 -15.37
N TYR A 272 -22.62 3.32 -14.85
CA TYR A 272 -21.72 3.30 -13.70
C TYR A 272 -22.16 4.32 -12.65
N PRO A 273 -23.23 4.03 -11.88
CA PRO A 273 -23.77 4.98 -10.92
C PRO A 273 -22.82 5.26 -9.74
N ASP A 274 -21.92 4.33 -9.42
CA ASP A 274 -20.92 4.48 -8.37
C ASP A 274 -19.56 3.91 -8.83
N ILE A 275 -18.57 4.78 -8.96
CA ILE A 275 -17.19 4.47 -9.34
C ILE A 275 -16.27 4.78 -8.16
N ASN A 276 -15.62 3.76 -7.59
CA ASN A 276 -14.74 3.93 -6.43
C ASN A 276 -13.35 3.30 -6.64
N ASN A 277 -12.30 3.98 -6.20
CA ASN A 277 -10.89 3.63 -6.29
C ASN A 277 -10.42 3.29 -7.72
N LYS A 278 -10.75 4.13 -8.71
CA LYS A 278 -10.41 3.90 -10.14
C LYS A 278 -9.71 5.07 -10.83
N LEU A 279 -8.94 4.73 -11.86
CA LEU A 279 -8.33 5.67 -12.80
C LEU A 279 -8.90 5.48 -14.21
N PHE A 280 -9.46 6.54 -14.78
CA PHE A 280 -9.91 6.60 -16.16
C PHE A 280 -9.02 7.55 -16.97
N ILE A 281 -8.65 7.13 -18.18
CA ILE A 281 -7.94 7.95 -19.15
C ILE A 281 -8.66 7.82 -20.49
N PHE A 282 -9.30 8.90 -20.92
CA PHE A 282 -9.96 9.01 -22.21
C PHE A 282 -9.12 9.87 -23.15
N SER A 283 -8.26 9.22 -23.92
CA SER A 283 -7.48 9.86 -24.96
C SER A 283 -8.31 9.95 -26.25
N ALA A 284 -9.20 10.93 -26.29
CA ALA A 284 -9.99 11.24 -27.47
C ALA A 284 -10.12 12.75 -27.66
N CYS A 285 -10.33 13.17 -28.91
CA CYS A 285 -10.45 14.58 -29.25
C CYS A 285 -11.74 15.21 -28.70
N GLU A 286 -11.69 16.52 -28.43
CA GLU A 286 -12.88 17.36 -28.20
C GLU A 286 -13.77 16.96 -27.01
N LEU A 287 -13.19 16.42 -25.93
CA LEU A 287 -13.94 16.02 -24.74
C LEU A 287 -14.15 17.18 -23.75
N GLY A 288 -15.22 17.11 -22.96
CA GLY A 288 -15.43 18.02 -21.83
C GLY A 288 -15.80 19.45 -22.23
N GLN A 289 -16.54 19.60 -23.33
CA GLN A 289 -17.03 20.90 -23.76
C GLN A 289 -18.09 21.37 -22.75
N HIS A 290 -17.93 22.59 -22.23
CA HIS A 290 -18.76 23.11 -21.12
C HIS A 290 -18.78 22.21 -19.86
N GLY A 291 -17.75 21.37 -19.68
CA GLY A 291 -17.62 20.51 -18.51
C GLY A 291 -18.58 19.33 -18.47
N ASP A 292 -19.22 18.93 -19.59
CA ASP A 292 -20.17 17.81 -19.61
C ASP A 292 -19.57 16.48 -19.09
N VAL A 293 -18.36 16.13 -19.56
CA VAL A 293 -17.58 14.97 -19.10
C VAL A 293 -17.17 15.14 -17.63
N GLU A 294 -16.63 16.31 -17.28
CA GLU A 294 -16.18 16.61 -15.90
C GLU A 294 -17.35 16.51 -14.91
N ASN A 295 -18.48 17.15 -15.20
CA ASN A 295 -19.70 17.10 -14.39
C ASN A 295 -20.22 15.69 -14.24
N THR A 296 -20.20 14.90 -15.33
CA THR A 296 -20.62 13.51 -15.27
C THR A 296 -19.74 12.70 -14.34
N PHE A 297 -18.42 12.80 -14.47
CA PHE A 297 -17.49 12.05 -13.64
C PHE A 297 -17.42 12.56 -12.19
N ASN A 298 -17.58 13.86 -11.95
CA ASN A 298 -17.74 14.43 -10.60
C ASN A 298 -18.95 13.86 -9.86
N ASN A 299 -20.00 13.48 -10.57
CA ASN A 299 -21.22 12.94 -9.96
C ASN A 299 -21.15 11.44 -9.66
N ILE A 300 -20.27 10.70 -10.34
CA ILE A 300 -20.23 9.22 -10.25
C ILE A 300 -18.94 8.68 -9.63
N ILE A 301 -17.83 9.43 -9.72
CA ILE A 301 -16.59 9.06 -9.03
C ILE A 301 -16.73 9.47 -7.56
N GLN A 302 -16.57 8.49 -6.67
CA GLN A 302 -16.47 8.71 -5.22
C GLN A 302 -15.02 8.96 -4.80
N ASN A 303 -14.10 8.08 -5.21
CA ASN A 303 -12.66 8.23 -5.06
C ASN A 303 -11.97 7.81 -6.36
N GLY A 304 -11.34 8.72 -7.07
CA GLY A 304 -10.91 8.44 -8.43
C GLY A 304 -10.38 9.63 -9.19
N GLN A 305 -9.82 9.33 -10.36
CA GLN A 305 -9.36 10.34 -11.31
C GLN A 305 -9.80 10.01 -12.73
N LEU A 306 -10.14 11.04 -13.49
CA LEU A 306 -10.34 10.98 -14.94
C LEU A 306 -9.36 11.95 -15.61
N PHE A 307 -8.74 11.52 -16.70
CA PHE A 307 -7.94 12.36 -17.58
C PHE A 307 -8.52 12.37 -19.00
N TYR A 308 -8.58 13.54 -19.64
CA TYR A 308 -9.13 13.69 -21.01
C TYR A 308 -8.58 14.90 -21.75
N TRP A 309 -8.63 14.89 -23.08
CA TRP A 309 -8.19 16.03 -23.91
C TRP A 309 -9.36 16.96 -24.27
N GLN A 310 -9.17 18.25 -24.04
CA GLN A 310 -10.25 19.22 -24.26
C GLN A 310 -10.56 19.46 -25.74
N ASN A 311 -9.54 19.62 -26.58
CA ASN A 311 -9.66 19.86 -28.03
C ASN A 311 -8.92 18.78 -28.82
N ILE A 312 -8.84 18.91 -30.15
CA ILE A 312 -8.10 17.98 -31.00
C ILE A 312 -6.65 17.85 -30.51
N ILE A 313 -6.17 16.62 -30.42
CA ILE A 313 -4.81 16.26 -30.02
C ILE A 313 -4.20 15.36 -31.10
N TYR A 314 -2.91 15.55 -31.40
CA TYR A 314 -2.18 14.62 -32.25
C TYR A 314 -1.72 13.41 -31.44
N SER A 315 -1.73 12.23 -32.04
CA SER A 315 -1.47 10.97 -31.34
C SER A 315 -0.03 10.87 -30.82
N ASP A 316 0.93 11.51 -31.49
CA ASP A 316 2.32 11.63 -31.05
C ASP A 316 2.47 12.55 -29.81
N ASP A 317 1.76 13.68 -29.78
CA ASP A 317 1.67 14.56 -28.62
C ASP A 317 1.07 13.82 -27.41
N ALA A 318 -0.06 13.13 -27.61
CA ALA A 318 -0.69 12.32 -26.58
C ALA A 318 0.25 11.23 -26.06
N SER A 319 0.93 10.51 -26.96
CA SER A 319 1.92 9.48 -26.61
C SER A 319 3.05 10.03 -25.74
N ARG A 320 3.60 11.20 -26.08
CA ARG A 320 4.67 11.85 -25.29
C ARG A 320 4.17 12.29 -23.92
N ALA A 321 2.99 12.90 -23.85
CA ALA A 321 2.36 13.34 -22.61
C ALA A 321 2.14 12.16 -21.67
N PHE A 322 1.50 11.10 -22.16
CA PHE A 322 1.22 9.92 -21.35
C PHE A 322 2.47 9.11 -21.04
N SER A 323 3.50 9.09 -21.89
CA SER A 323 4.77 8.46 -21.53
C SER A 323 5.38 9.12 -20.29
N ALA A 324 5.49 10.45 -20.29
CA ALA A 324 6.00 11.21 -19.14
C ALA A 324 5.13 11.01 -17.90
N PHE A 325 3.80 11.04 -18.06
CA PHE A 325 2.85 10.81 -16.97
C PHE A 325 3.01 9.43 -16.33
N TYR A 326 3.10 8.36 -17.13
CA TYR A 326 3.31 7.01 -16.64
C TYR A 326 4.70 6.81 -16.04
N ASP A 327 5.74 7.48 -16.56
CA ASP A 327 7.07 7.44 -15.95
C ASP A 327 7.05 8.01 -14.53
N ARG A 328 6.35 9.12 -14.30
CA ARG A 328 6.13 9.67 -12.95
C ARG A 328 5.37 8.69 -12.07
N MET A 329 4.27 8.11 -12.55
CA MET A 329 3.46 7.19 -11.74
C MET A 329 4.15 5.87 -11.42
N LEU A 330 4.98 5.33 -12.32
CA LEU A 330 5.58 4.00 -12.17
C LEU A 330 7.01 4.03 -11.62
N LEU A 331 7.85 4.96 -12.07
CA LEU A 331 9.27 5.02 -11.67
C LEU A 331 9.47 5.84 -10.40
N TYR A 332 8.71 6.91 -10.23
CA TYR A 332 8.73 7.74 -9.02
C TYR A 332 7.65 7.31 -8.02
N GLY A 333 6.72 6.45 -8.44
CA GLY A 333 5.58 6.02 -7.63
C GLY A 333 4.64 7.16 -7.28
N GLU A 334 4.58 8.24 -8.07
CA GLU A 334 3.71 9.38 -7.77
C GLU A 334 2.23 9.00 -7.94
N ASN A 335 1.39 9.52 -7.05
CA ASN A 335 -0.06 9.45 -7.27
C ASN A 335 -0.46 10.22 -8.54
N ALA A 336 -1.60 9.87 -9.13
CA ALA A 336 -2.02 10.40 -10.43
C ALA A 336 -2.11 11.95 -10.47
N PRO A 337 -2.70 12.66 -9.48
CA PRO A 337 -2.66 14.12 -9.47
C PRO A 337 -1.26 14.73 -9.44
N THR A 338 -0.35 14.18 -8.62
CA THR A 338 1.04 14.65 -8.54
C THR A 338 1.81 14.37 -9.83
N ALA A 339 1.66 13.16 -10.40
CA ALA A 339 2.26 12.81 -11.67
C ALA A 339 1.76 13.72 -12.81
N PHE A 340 0.49 14.10 -12.79
CA PHE A 340 -0.08 15.05 -13.76
C PHE A 340 0.51 16.43 -13.57
N LYS A 341 0.60 16.92 -12.32
CA LYS A 341 1.25 18.21 -12.00
C LYS A 341 2.71 18.25 -12.47
N ASN A 342 3.44 17.15 -12.29
CA ASN A 342 4.87 17.06 -12.62
C ASN A 342 5.16 16.65 -14.07
N THR A 343 4.15 16.23 -14.83
CA THR A 343 4.26 16.09 -16.29
C THR A 343 4.58 17.47 -16.88
N PRO A 344 5.61 17.62 -17.74
CA PRO A 344 6.00 18.92 -18.28
C PRO A 344 4.83 19.69 -18.90
N ASP A 345 4.72 20.99 -18.61
CA ASP A 345 3.64 21.83 -19.13
C ASP A 345 3.62 21.84 -20.66
N SER A 346 4.79 21.79 -21.30
CA SER A 346 4.92 21.71 -22.76
C SER A 346 4.35 20.43 -23.38
N LEU A 347 4.01 19.42 -22.58
CA LEU A 347 3.41 18.17 -23.04
C LEU A 347 1.92 18.05 -22.69
N LYS A 348 1.36 18.94 -21.87
CA LYS A 348 -0.03 18.83 -21.39
C LYS A 348 -0.85 20.11 -21.53
N ASN A 349 -0.19 21.26 -21.74
CA ASN A 349 -0.81 22.57 -21.83
C ASN A 349 -0.43 23.26 -23.14
N ASN A 350 -1.38 24.03 -23.69
CA ASN A 350 -1.16 24.89 -24.86
C ASN A 350 -0.60 24.15 -26.09
N LEU A 351 -0.93 22.86 -26.27
CA LEU A 351 -0.48 22.08 -27.41
C LEU A 351 -1.20 22.56 -28.68
N PRO A 352 -0.51 22.66 -29.84
CA PRO A 352 -1.14 23.10 -31.09
C PRO A 352 -2.36 22.25 -31.46
N SER A 353 -3.46 22.91 -31.77
CA SER A 353 -4.74 22.27 -32.12
C SER A 353 -5.49 23.12 -33.15
N TYR A 354 -6.65 22.64 -33.58
CA TYR A 354 -7.55 23.38 -34.47
C TYR A 354 -9.00 22.98 -34.23
N TYR A 355 -9.93 23.83 -34.65
CA TYR A 355 -11.33 23.47 -34.82
C TYR A 355 -11.76 23.73 -36.26
N LEU A 356 -12.73 22.94 -36.72
CA LEU A 356 -13.34 23.11 -38.03
C LEU A 356 -14.60 23.94 -37.88
N GLU A 357 -14.69 25.07 -38.57
CA GLU A 357 -15.83 25.98 -38.54
C GLU A 357 -16.53 26.05 -39.90
N GLY A 358 -17.85 25.95 -39.91
CA GLY A 358 -18.66 26.01 -41.12
C GLY A 358 -19.39 24.70 -41.45
N PRO A 359 -20.26 24.72 -42.47
CA PRO A 359 -21.03 23.56 -42.88
C PRO A 359 -20.12 22.46 -43.45
N ILE A 360 -20.51 21.20 -43.24
CA ILE A 360 -19.81 20.01 -43.75
C ILE A 360 -19.52 20.19 -45.26
N GLY A 361 -18.25 20.08 -45.65
CA GLY A 361 -17.79 20.27 -47.03
C GLY A 361 -17.31 21.68 -47.41
N LYS A 362 -17.47 22.67 -46.52
CA LYS A 362 -16.92 24.05 -46.66
C LYS A 362 -16.36 24.57 -45.33
N GLN A 363 -15.63 23.72 -44.61
CA GLN A 363 -15.12 24.05 -43.28
C GLN A 363 -13.80 24.82 -43.36
N ASP A 364 -13.71 25.93 -42.63
CA ASP A 364 -12.48 26.64 -42.35
C ASP A 364 -11.76 26.01 -41.16
N THR A 365 -10.44 25.92 -41.26
CA THR A 365 -9.60 25.43 -40.15
C THR A 365 -9.14 26.62 -39.31
N ILE A 366 -9.52 26.64 -38.04
CA ILE A 366 -9.12 27.70 -37.13
C ILE A 366 -8.16 27.14 -36.10
N LYS A 367 -6.97 27.73 -36.04
CA LYS A 367 -5.92 27.34 -35.11
C LYS A 367 -6.33 27.66 -33.68
N THR A 368 -6.09 26.73 -32.77
CA THR A 368 -6.30 26.88 -31.33
C THR A 368 -5.27 26.05 -30.57
N THR A 369 -5.49 25.80 -29.29
CA THR A 369 -4.67 24.92 -28.46
C THR A 369 -5.53 23.88 -27.73
N THR A 370 -4.89 22.79 -27.30
CA THR A 370 -5.52 21.76 -26.46
C THR A 370 -4.80 21.62 -25.11
N TYR A 371 -5.49 21.01 -24.17
CA TYR A 371 -5.07 20.81 -22.78
C TYR A 371 -5.49 19.41 -22.33
N LEU A 372 -4.60 18.73 -21.63
CA LEU A 372 -4.96 17.55 -20.84
C LEU A 372 -5.63 18.04 -19.57
N ARG A 373 -6.87 17.63 -19.38
CA ARG A 373 -7.68 17.96 -18.21
C ARG A 373 -7.72 16.77 -17.25
N MET A 374 -7.96 17.08 -15.98
CA MET A 374 -8.09 16.11 -14.91
C MET A 374 -9.33 16.44 -14.09
N THR A 375 -10.13 15.42 -13.79
CA THR A 375 -11.19 15.46 -12.80
C THR A 375 -10.80 14.53 -11.65
N THR A 376 -10.87 15.01 -10.41
CA THR A 376 -10.43 14.25 -9.22
C THR A 376 -11.48 14.35 -8.14
N GLN A 377 -11.86 13.21 -7.55
CA GLN A 377 -12.70 13.10 -6.37
C GLN A 377 -12.01 12.19 -5.34
N GLY A 378 -12.22 12.47 -4.05
CA GLY A 378 -11.60 11.72 -2.97
C GLY A 378 -10.07 11.93 -2.84
N ASN A 379 -9.37 10.87 -2.48
CA ASN A 379 -7.94 10.86 -2.20
C ASN A 379 -7.09 10.74 -3.46
N ALA A 380 -5.89 11.33 -3.42
CA ALA A 380 -4.92 11.19 -4.49
C ALA A 380 -4.40 9.75 -4.52
N MET A 381 -4.56 9.08 -5.67
CA MET A 381 -4.30 7.63 -5.76
C MET A 381 -3.04 7.27 -6.52
N HIS A 382 -2.32 6.30 -5.97
CA HIS A 382 -1.27 5.55 -6.66
C HIS A 382 -1.87 4.49 -7.57
N ILE A 383 -1.33 4.35 -8.78
CA ILE A 383 -1.73 3.25 -9.68
C ILE A 383 -1.01 1.93 -9.34
N ILE A 384 0.03 1.99 -8.53
CA ILE A 384 0.82 0.86 -8.03
C ILE A 384 0.78 0.81 -6.51
N GLU A 385 1.22 -0.29 -5.93
CA GLU A 385 1.49 -0.34 -4.48
C GLU A 385 2.86 0.32 -4.23
N PRO A 386 2.95 1.42 -3.46
CA PRO A 386 4.17 2.22 -3.32
C PRO A 386 5.14 1.66 -2.27
N ILE A 387 5.21 0.33 -2.16
CA ILE A 387 6.13 -0.39 -1.28
C ILE A 387 6.58 -1.69 -1.94
N SER A 388 7.86 -2.03 -1.77
CA SER A 388 8.51 -3.19 -2.39
C SER A 388 9.52 -3.85 -1.44
N PHE A 389 9.50 -5.17 -1.26
CA PHE A 389 10.56 -5.95 -0.66
C PHE A 389 11.72 -5.98 -1.64
N MET A 390 12.90 -5.63 -1.17
CA MET A 390 14.11 -5.56 -1.96
C MET A 390 15.08 -6.63 -1.50
N ASP A 391 15.66 -7.34 -2.46
CA ASP A 391 16.81 -8.17 -2.22
C ASP A 391 18.02 -7.26 -1.99
N GLU A 392 18.61 -7.36 -0.80
CA GLU A 392 19.69 -6.47 -0.39
C GLU A 392 20.94 -6.60 -1.26
N LYS A 393 21.22 -7.79 -1.80
CA LYS A 393 22.40 -8.10 -2.61
C LYS A 393 22.28 -7.50 -4.01
N THR A 394 21.17 -7.77 -4.68
CA THR A 394 20.93 -7.39 -6.07
C THR A 394 20.34 -6.00 -6.21
N LYS A 395 19.80 -5.42 -5.13
CA LYS A 395 19.03 -4.17 -5.11
C LYS A 395 17.84 -4.19 -6.08
N LYS A 396 17.36 -5.39 -6.39
CA LYS A 396 16.16 -5.64 -7.18
C LYS A 396 15.04 -6.07 -6.25
N GLU A 397 13.82 -5.97 -6.76
CA GLU A 397 12.66 -6.47 -6.04
C GLU A 397 12.77 -7.98 -5.79
N LEU A 398 12.42 -8.40 -4.58
CA LEU A 398 12.41 -9.79 -4.16
C LEU A 398 11.43 -10.60 -5.03
N GLN A 399 11.80 -11.84 -5.36
CA GLN A 399 11.00 -12.72 -6.22
C GLN A 399 10.33 -13.83 -5.41
N GLU A 400 9.12 -14.20 -5.81
CA GLU A 400 8.35 -15.27 -5.17
C GLU A 400 9.16 -16.58 -5.10
N GLY A 401 9.12 -17.25 -3.96
CA GLY A 401 9.75 -18.56 -3.73
C GLY A 401 11.27 -18.53 -3.57
N VAL A 402 11.91 -17.35 -3.58
CA VAL A 402 13.34 -17.24 -3.31
C VAL A 402 13.66 -17.71 -1.89
N VAL A 403 14.79 -18.39 -1.69
CA VAL A 403 15.28 -18.73 -0.35
C VAL A 403 15.72 -17.44 0.33
N TYR A 404 15.04 -17.06 1.41
CA TYR A 404 15.28 -15.84 2.15
C TYR A 404 16.27 -16.08 3.30
N PRO A 405 17.17 -15.13 3.59
CA PRO A 405 18.21 -15.30 4.61
C PRO A 405 17.64 -15.06 6.02
N PHE A 406 16.86 -16.00 6.53
CA PHE A 406 16.48 -16.03 7.94
C PHE A 406 17.69 -16.42 8.80
N GLU A 407 17.86 -15.75 9.94
CA GLU A 407 18.96 -15.92 10.89
C GLU A 407 18.44 -16.72 12.09
N GLY A 408 19.00 -17.91 12.34
CA GLY A 408 18.53 -18.85 13.35
C GLY A 408 18.67 -20.31 12.91
N ILE A 409 18.27 -21.26 13.76
CA ILE A 409 18.12 -22.67 13.40
C ILE A 409 16.63 -22.97 13.32
N LEU A 410 16.18 -23.36 12.13
CA LEU A 410 14.79 -23.76 11.90
C LEU A 410 14.46 -25.03 12.70
N GLU A 411 13.28 -25.07 13.31
CA GLU A 411 12.70 -26.18 14.07
C GLU A 411 13.42 -26.49 15.41
N ASP A 412 14.07 -25.48 16.00
CA ASP A 412 14.71 -25.58 17.32
C ASP A 412 13.86 -25.09 18.51
N ASP A 413 12.61 -24.70 18.25
CA ASP A 413 11.68 -24.06 19.19
C ASP A 413 12.03 -22.61 19.61
N GLU A 414 13.03 -21.98 19.00
CA GLU A 414 13.41 -20.58 19.22
C GLU A 414 12.99 -19.67 18.04
N PRO A 415 12.65 -18.39 18.28
CA PRO A 415 12.31 -17.48 17.20
C PRO A 415 13.51 -17.11 16.30
N GLU A 416 13.31 -17.11 14.98
CA GLU A 416 14.31 -16.55 14.06
C GLU A 416 14.29 -15.01 14.03
N GLU A 417 15.37 -14.46 13.48
CA GLU A 417 15.51 -13.06 13.11
C GLU A 417 15.69 -12.90 11.60
N ALA A 418 15.36 -11.74 11.05
CA ALA A 418 15.70 -11.40 9.68
C ALA A 418 15.86 -9.90 9.48
N SER A 419 16.66 -9.53 8.48
CA SER A 419 16.78 -8.14 8.04
C SER A 419 15.98 -7.90 6.76
N PHE A 420 15.08 -6.90 6.78
CA PHE A 420 14.18 -6.60 5.67
C PHE A 420 14.51 -5.25 5.04
N THR A 421 14.89 -5.25 3.77
CA THR A 421 15.03 -4.01 2.99
C THR A 421 13.76 -3.73 2.19
N MET A 422 13.21 -2.53 2.36
CA MET A 422 12.00 -2.05 1.71
C MET A 422 12.34 -0.86 0.79
N GLU A 423 11.75 -0.80 -0.39
CA GLU A 423 11.70 0.38 -1.25
C GLU A 423 10.32 1.03 -1.13
N PHE A 424 10.27 2.23 -0.56
CA PHE A 424 9.11 3.10 -0.50
C PHE A 424 9.15 4.07 -1.69
N LEU A 425 8.00 4.30 -2.33
CA LEU A 425 7.89 5.15 -3.52
C LEU A 425 6.83 6.25 -3.34
N GLY A 426 6.91 7.30 -4.15
CA GLY A 426 5.89 8.34 -4.29
C GLY A 426 6.04 9.54 -3.36
N TYR A 427 6.96 9.47 -2.40
CA TYR A 427 7.14 10.47 -1.36
C TYR A 427 8.62 10.76 -1.12
N THR A 428 8.95 12.02 -0.82
CA THR A 428 10.27 12.37 -0.31
C THR A 428 10.36 11.98 1.17
N VAL A 429 11.59 11.87 1.69
CA VAL A 429 11.84 11.68 3.13
C VAL A 429 11.13 12.75 3.97
N GLN A 430 11.23 14.01 3.56
CA GLN A 430 10.55 15.12 4.24
C GLN A 430 9.02 14.96 4.23
N GLU A 431 8.43 14.53 3.10
CA GLU A 431 6.98 14.32 3.04
C GLU A 431 6.51 13.17 3.92
N MET A 432 7.33 12.13 4.09
CA MET A 432 7.04 11.01 4.99
C MET A 432 7.11 11.44 6.45
N GLU A 433 8.13 12.23 6.80
CA GLU A 433 8.30 12.81 8.14
C GLU A 433 7.16 13.78 8.49
N ASP A 434 6.91 14.79 7.63
CA ASP A 434 5.89 15.82 7.84
C ASP A 434 4.48 15.23 8.01
N LYS A 435 4.22 14.08 7.38
CA LYS A 435 2.92 13.39 7.42
C LYS A 435 2.86 12.26 8.43
N GLY A 436 3.94 12.00 9.18
CA GLY A 436 3.99 10.94 10.17
C GLY A 436 3.72 9.55 9.59
N MET A 437 4.24 9.26 8.40
CA MET A 437 4.03 7.95 7.76
C MET A 437 4.79 6.85 8.50
N THR A 438 4.20 5.67 8.59
CA THR A 438 4.75 4.55 9.37
C THR A 438 4.74 3.25 8.58
N PHE A 439 5.43 2.24 9.10
CA PHE A 439 5.57 0.94 8.48
C PHE A 439 5.19 -0.19 9.44
N SER A 440 4.47 -1.18 8.91
CA SER A 440 4.19 -2.42 9.63
C SER A 440 4.62 -3.62 8.79
N LEU A 441 5.15 -4.63 9.46
CA LEU A 441 5.57 -5.90 8.86
C LEU A 441 4.86 -7.06 9.56
N LYS A 442 4.32 -7.98 8.77
CA LYS A 442 3.79 -9.24 9.26
C LYS A 442 4.50 -10.42 8.60
N VAL A 443 4.70 -11.47 9.39
CA VAL A 443 5.27 -12.74 8.94
C VAL A 443 4.28 -13.85 9.31
N ASP A 444 3.80 -14.59 8.31
CA ASP A 444 2.71 -15.57 8.43
C ASP A 444 1.45 -15.03 9.15
N GLY A 445 1.17 -13.74 8.96
CA GLY A 445 0.05 -13.03 9.59
C GLY A 445 0.33 -12.49 10.99
N ASN A 446 1.46 -12.83 11.62
CA ASN A 446 1.87 -12.26 12.90
C ASN A 446 2.58 -10.92 12.71
N THR A 447 2.14 -9.89 13.43
CA THR A 447 2.79 -8.57 13.38
C THR A 447 4.13 -8.60 14.14
N VAL A 448 5.21 -8.39 13.40
CA VAL A 448 6.59 -8.34 13.93
C VAL A 448 7.07 -6.90 14.10
N LEU A 449 6.65 -5.99 13.22
CA LEU A 449 6.79 -4.54 13.35
C LEU A 449 5.41 -3.89 13.20
N ASP A 450 5.09 -2.93 14.05
CA ASP A 450 3.78 -2.29 14.09
C ASP A 450 3.92 -0.77 14.13
N HIS A 451 3.42 -0.11 13.08
CA HIS A 451 3.40 1.36 12.94
C HIS A 451 4.73 2.04 13.34
N ILE A 452 5.85 1.46 12.91
CA ILE A 452 7.18 1.97 13.20
C ILE A 452 7.43 3.21 12.33
N SER A 453 7.81 4.31 12.96
CA SER A 453 8.41 5.46 12.29
C SER A 453 9.85 5.13 11.92
N PHE A 454 10.23 5.43 10.69
CA PHE A 454 11.58 5.20 10.17
C PHE A 454 12.24 6.49 9.68
N VAL A 455 11.56 7.64 9.82
CA VAL A 455 12.10 8.97 9.56
C VAL A 455 11.67 9.91 10.70
N PRO A 456 12.51 10.89 11.09
CA PRO A 456 13.89 11.11 10.62
C PRO A 456 14.86 10.04 11.15
N ASP A 457 15.83 9.67 10.32
CA ASP A 457 16.94 8.78 10.70
C ASP A 457 17.92 9.57 11.59
N THR A 458 17.73 9.47 12.91
CA THR A 458 18.41 10.33 13.90
C THR A 458 19.42 9.59 14.76
N ASP A 459 19.30 8.26 14.87
CA ASP A 459 20.25 7.44 15.60
C ASP A 459 20.96 6.48 14.64
N PRO A 460 22.23 6.76 14.28
CA PRO A 460 22.99 5.89 13.38
C PRO A 460 23.30 4.51 13.97
N ASN A 461 22.96 4.26 15.24
CA ASN A 461 23.15 2.98 15.92
C ASN A 461 21.83 2.24 16.17
N ASP A 462 20.70 2.74 15.66
CA ASP A 462 19.47 1.96 15.69
C ASP A 462 19.49 0.85 14.62
N ASP A 463 18.50 -0.03 14.69
CA ASP A 463 18.35 -1.15 13.75
C ASP A 463 17.64 -0.74 12.44
N ILE A 464 17.56 0.57 12.13
CA ILE A 464 16.87 1.12 10.96
C ILE A 464 17.86 1.94 10.12
N GLU A 465 18.19 1.45 8.92
CA GLU A 465 19.04 2.21 8.00
C GLU A 465 18.21 2.85 6.88
N VAL A 466 18.25 4.18 6.74
CA VAL A 466 17.55 4.90 5.66
C VAL A 466 18.52 5.42 4.62
N LYS A 467 18.24 5.13 3.35
CA LYS A 467 19.04 5.55 2.19
C LYS A 467 18.17 6.12 1.08
N GLY A 468 18.74 7.05 0.31
CA GLY A 468 18.14 7.49 -0.95
C GLY A 468 17.95 6.32 -1.92
N GLY A 469 16.81 6.29 -2.60
CA GLY A 469 16.51 5.29 -3.62
C GLY A 469 17.03 5.68 -5.00
N LYS A 470 16.36 5.17 -6.05
CA LYS A 470 16.70 5.40 -7.46
C LYS A 470 16.49 6.85 -7.92
N ASN A 471 15.64 7.60 -7.23
CA ASN A 471 15.29 8.99 -7.48
C ASN A 471 14.80 9.69 -6.19
N GLU A 472 14.47 10.97 -6.28
CA GLU A 472 14.11 11.83 -5.15
C GLU A 472 12.80 11.45 -4.43
N LYS A 473 11.97 10.60 -5.04
CA LYS A 473 10.70 10.10 -4.49
C LYS A 473 10.77 8.62 -4.10
N THR A 474 11.97 8.08 -4.01
CA THR A 474 12.19 6.69 -3.61
C THR A 474 13.14 6.65 -2.43
N THR A 475 12.83 5.80 -1.45
CA THR A 475 13.61 5.65 -0.23
C THR A 475 13.77 4.17 0.06
N LEU A 476 15.00 3.76 0.33
CA LEU A 476 15.33 2.41 0.77
C LEU A 476 15.49 2.42 2.28
N VAL A 477 14.78 1.53 2.97
CA VAL A 477 14.87 1.39 4.43
C VAL A 477 15.19 -0.06 4.73
N THR A 478 16.22 -0.30 5.55
CA THR A 478 16.56 -1.64 6.03
C THR A 478 16.25 -1.73 7.51
N PHE A 479 15.33 -2.61 7.89
CA PHE A 479 15.06 -3.00 9.27
C PHE A 479 15.93 -4.21 9.60
N LYS A 480 16.90 -4.08 10.49
CA LYS A 480 17.87 -5.12 10.84
C LYS A 480 17.38 -5.94 12.02
N GLY A 481 17.77 -7.22 12.05
CA GLY A 481 17.57 -8.09 13.24
C GLY A 481 16.12 -8.17 13.73
N VAL A 482 15.13 -8.11 12.84
CA VAL A 482 13.72 -8.15 13.23
C VAL A 482 13.39 -9.53 13.76
N ASN A 483 13.08 -9.62 15.05
CA ASN A 483 12.64 -10.87 15.68
C ASN A 483 11.27 -11.28 15.14
N LEU A 484 11.18 -12.50 14.60
CA LEU A 484 10.00 -13.03 13.95
C LEU A 484 8.95 -13.59 14.91
N LYS A 485 9.30 -13.70 16.21
CA LYS A 485 8.45 -14.18 17.31
C LYS A 485 7.88 -15.58 17.06
N LYS A 486 8.54 -16.37 16.22
CA LYS A 486 8.11 -17.68 15.78
C LYS A 486 9.32 -18.43 15.25
N ASP A 487 9.36 -19.73 15.54
CA ASP A 487 10.21 -20.75 14.91
C ASP A 487 9.63 -21.14 13.53
N LEU A 488 10.46 -21.08 12.50
CA LEU A 488 10.09 -21.31 11.11
C LEU A 488 10.41 -22.76 10.71
N LYS A 489 9.54 -23.35 9.88
CA LYS A 489 9.78 -24.69 9.35
C LYS A 489 10.79 -24.68 8.23
N LYS A 490 11.62 -25.71 8.14
CA LYS A 490 12.52 -25.90 7.00
C LYS A 490 11.78 -26.25 5.71
N ASN A 491 12.37 -25.89 4.58
CA ASN A 491 11.85 -26.07 3.23
C ASN A 491 10.38 -25.62 3.07
N SER A 492 9.97 -24.63 3.86
CA SER A 492 8.60 -24.17 3.92
C SER A 492 8.45 -22.83 3.21
N SER A 493 7.19 -22.45 2.98
CA SER A 493 6.85 -21.14 2.41
C SER A 493 6.43 -20.21 3.54
N VAL A 494 7.09 -19.06 3.63
CA VAL A 494 6.82 -18.02 4.62
C VAL A 494 6.22 -16.82 3.92
N LYS A 495 5.06 -16.38 4.40
CA LYS A 495 4.36 -15.22 3.85
C LYS A 495 4.82 -13.94 4.54
N LEU A 496 5.41 -13.04 3.77
CA LEU A 496 5.79 -11.70 4.23
C LEU A 496 4.73 -10.69 3.77
N GLU A 497 4.29 -9.81 4.67
CA GLU A 497 3.33 -8.75 4.37
C GLU A 497 3.83 -7.40 4.89
N ALA A 498 3.98 -6.45 3.97
CA ALA A 498 4.44 -5.10 4.25
C ALA A 498 3.29 -4.11 4.07
N LEU A 499 3.11 -3.22 5.05
CA LEU A 499 2.12 -2.15 5.03
C LEU A 499 2.83 -0.81 5.21
N PHE A 500 2.66 0.07 4.23
CA PHE A 500 3.13 1.46 4.31
C PHE A 500 1.96 2.38 4.60
N HIS A 501 1.88 2.88 5.82
CA HIS A 501 0.75 3.67 6.31
C HIS A 501 0.95 5.14 5.97
N PHE A 502 0.08 5.69 5.11
CA PHE A 502 -0.04 7.14 4.88
C PHE A 502 -0.89 7.80 5.97
N SER A 503 -1.79 7.02 6.56
CA SER A 503 -2.60 7.30 7.76
C SER A 503 -3.08 5.95 8.32
N GLU A 504 -3.80 5.95 9.45
CA GLU A 504 -4.37 4.73 10.05
C GLU A 504 -5.13 3.85 9.04
N GLU A 505 -6.04 4.45 8.28
CA GLU A 505 -6.93 3.73 7.35
C GLU A 505 -6.36 3.61 5.92
N ASN A 506 -5.31 4.37 5.59
CA ASN A 506 -4.76 4.43 4.23
C ASN A 506 -3.35 3.90 4.17
N TYR A 507 -3.15 2.85 3.39
CA TYR A 507 -1.85 2.21 3.28
C TYR A 507 -1.57 1.63 1.89
N GLY A 508 -0.29 1.62 1.51
CA GLY A 508 0.28 0.77 0.47
C GLY A 508 0.54 -0.63 1.00
N TYR A 509 0.44 -1.65 0.15
CA TYR A 509 0.53 -3.05 0.58
C TYR A 509 1.34 -3.92 -0.36
N GLN A 510 2.28 -4.70 0.19
CA GLN A 510 2.92 -5.79 -0.53
C GLN A 510 2.88 -7.11 0.23
N MET A 511 2.79 -8.21 -0.50
CA MET A 511 2.78 -9.57 -0.02
C MET A 511 3.63 -10.40 -0.95
N ILE A 512 4.47 -11.25 -0.38
CA ILE A 512 5.31 -12.17 -1.12
C ILE A 512 5.49 -13.42 -0.28
N ASN A 513 5.54 -14.59 -0.90
CA ASN A 513 5.98 -15.79 -0.20
C ASN A 513 7.43 -16.10 -0.56
N VAL A 514 8.23 -16.34 0.47
CA VAL A 514 9.62 -16.74 0.35
C VAL A 514 9.80 -18.15 0.87
N SER A 515 10.97 -18.75 0.62
CA SER A 515 11.33 -20.08 1.11
C SER A 515 12.34 -19.96 2.25
N THR A 516 12.23 -20.79 3.28
CA THR A 516 13.22 -20.87 4.38
C THR A 516 14.49 -21.65 3.99
N GLY A 517 14.38 -22.57 3.02
CA GLY A 517 15.44 -23.53 2.73
C GLY A 517 15.69 -24.51 3.90
N SER A 518 16.83 -25.19 3.91
CA SER A 518 17.21 -26.14 4.98
C SER A 518 18.21 -25.52 5.97
N SER A 519 18.04 -25.86 7.26
CA SER A 519 18.96 -25.59 8.37
C SER A 519 19.87 -26.79 8.70
N ASP A 520 19.69 -27.92 8.02
CA ASP A 520 20.56 -29.10 8.19
C ASP A 520 21.99 -28.74 7.79
N MET A 521 22.96 -29.28 8.52
CA MET A 521 24.35 -28.90 8.31
C MET A 521 25.34 -30.04 8.53
N ARG A 522 26.35 -30.07 7.68
CA ARG A 522 27.62 -30.72 7.97
C ARG A 522 28.61 -29.67 8.47
N ILE A 523 29.23 -29.92 9.60
CA ILE A 523 30.20 -29.05 10.24
C ILE A 523 31.57 -29.74 10.23
N VAL A 524 32.59 -29.05 9.73
CA VAL A 524 33.96 -29.57 9.68
C VAL A 524 34.83 -28.72 10.59
N MET A 525 35.29 -29.32 11.69
CA MET A 525 36.23 -28.70 12.61
C MET A 525 37.64 -29.22 12.32
N LYS A 526 38.59 -28.31 12.15
CA LYS A 526 40.01 -28.62 12.01
C LYS A 526 40.77 -27.96 13.15
N GLY A 527 41.57 -28.75 13.85
CA GLY A 527 42.51 -28.28 14.86
C GLY A 527 43.93 -28.80 14.58
N PRO A 528 44.89 -28.48 15.45
CA PRO A 528 46.26 -29.00 15.36
C PRO A 528 46.32 -30.53 15.38
N ASP A 529 45.42 -31.16 16.13
CA ASP A 529 45.46 -32.59 16.46
C ASP A 529 44.58 -33.46 15.53
N GLY A 530 43.85 -32.86 14.57
CA GLY A 530 43.03 -33.61 13.63
C GLY A 530 41.82 -32.87 13.07
N THR A 531 40.95 -33.63 12.40
CA THR A 531 39.67 -33.15 11.85
C THR A 531 38.52 -33.89 12.51
N ILE A 532 37.45 -33.18 12.85
CA ILE A 532 36.18 -33.73 13.33
C ILE A 532 35.11 -33.33 12.33
N ASN A 533 34.28 -34.28 11.90
CA ASN A 533 33.09 -33.96 11.10
C ASN A 533 31.85 -34.19 11.95
N MET A 534 30.99 -33.18 12.05
CA MET A 534 29.68 -33.25 12.66
C MET A 534 28.62 -33.13 11.59
N PHE A 535 27.50 -33.80 11.78
CA PHE A 535 26.32 -33.75 10.93
C PHE A 535 25.15 -33.46 11.86
N PHE A 536 24.36 -32.45 11.54
CA PHE A 536 23.22 -32.01 12.33
C PHE A 536 21.98 -32.07 11.44
N ASP A 537 21.02 -32.86 11.93
CA ASP A 537 19.69 -33.05 11.37
C ASP A 537 18.72 -32.25 12.24
N ALA A 538 18.20 -31.16 11.68
CA ALA A 538 17.33 -30.26 12.40
C ALA A 538 15.96 -30.88 12.69
N ASP A 539 15.47 -31.83 11.86
CA ASP A 539 14.12 -32.43 12.02
C ASP A 539 14.00 -33.16 13.36
N ASN A 540 15.04 -33.90 13.71
CA ASN A 540 15.08 -34.73 14.91
C ASN A 540 15.97 -34.14 16.00
N TYR A 541 16.49 -32.92 15.77
CA TYR A 541 17.56 -32.30 16.56
C TYR A 541 18.68 -33.30 16.89
N ALA A 542 19.05 -34.09 15.88
CA ALA A 542 19.98 -35.20 16.01
C ALA A 542 21.36 -34.78 15.52
N LEU A 543 22.39 -35.22 16.23
CA LEU A 543 23.77 -34.87 15.93
C LEU A 543 24.60 -36.14 15.82
N LYS A 544 25.41 -36.23 14.75
CA LYS A 544 26.39 -37.30 14.56
C LYS A 544 27.77 -36.67 14.46
N MET A 545 28.71 -37.15 15.25
CA MET A 545 30.10 -36.67 15.26
C MET A 545 31.04 -37.84 14.92
N THR A 546 32.00 -37.57 14.04
CA THR A 546 32.99 -38.55 13.60
C THR A 546 34.40 -38.01 13.84
N HIS A 547 35.25 -38.85 14.44
CA HIS A 547 36.68 -38.61 14.63
C HIS A 547 37.45 -39.60 13.73
N PRO A 548 37.78 -39.22 12.48
CA PRO A 548 38.42 -40.13 11.53
C PRO A 548 39.77 -40.67 12.03
N ALA A 549 40.54 -39.86 12.76
CA ALA A 549 41.83 -40.27 13.32
C ALA A 549 41.72 -41.38 14.38
N GLU A 550 40.61 -41.39 15.13
CA GLU A 550 40.34 -42.35 16.20
C GLU A 550 39.39 -43.47 15.76
N ASN A 551 38.86 -43.39 14.53
CA ASN A 551 37.78 -44.23 14.02
C ASN A 551 36.58 -44.30 15.00
N ALA A 552 36.26 -43.18 15.65
CA ALA A 552 35.19 -43.09 16.63
C ALA A 552 33.97 -42.34 16.04
N THR A 553 32.78 -42.80 16.41
CA THR A 553 31.50 -42.15 16.06
C THR A 553 30.67 -41.98 17.33
N LEU A 554 30.15 -40.77 17.52
CA LEU A 554 29.27 -40.40 18.60
C LEU A 554 27.95 -39.88 18.02
N TYR A 555 26.85 -40.06 18.75
CA TYR A 555 25.59 -39.39 18.45
C TYR A 555 25.13 -38.56 19.64
N SER A 556 24.27 -37.58 19.40
CA SER A 556 23.52 -36.88 20.44
C SER A 556 22.09 -36.62 19.99
N ASP A 557 21.18 -36.51 20.95
CA ASP A 557 19.76 -36.24 20.72
C ASP A 557 19.29 -34.97 21.44
N GLU A 558 18.03 -34.59 21.18
CA GLU A 558 17.33 -33.45 21.78
C GLU A 558 17.24 -33.50 23.31
N GLU A 559 17.20 -34.71 23.90
CA GLU A 559 17.09 -34.91 25.35
C GLU A 559 18.43 -34.73 26.08
N GLY A 560 19.51 -34.50 25.33
CA GLY A 560 20.86 -34.30 25.84
C GLY A 560 21.63 -35.59 26.11
N PHE A 561 21.17 -36.74 25.61
CA PHE A 561 21.96 -37.96 25.65
C PHE A 561 23.09 -37.94 24.62
N ILE A 562 24.22 -38.50 25.00
CA ILE A 562 25.34 -38.78 24.10
C ILE A 562 25.48 -40.30 23.98
N TYR A 563 25.56 -40.78 22.74
CA TYR A 563 25.63 -42.17 22.37
C TYR A 563 27.03 -42.51 21.91
N MET A 564 27.61 -43.58 22.47
CA MET A 564 28.94 -44.05 22.10
C MET A 564 28.95 -45.58 21.96
N ASN A 565 29.71 -46.08 21.00
CA ASN A 565 29.91 -47.52 20.84
C ASN A 565 31.08 -47.96 21.71
N VAL A 566 30.81 -48.84 22.67
CA VAL A 566 31.83 -49.44 23.53
C VAL A 566 32.10 -50.87 23.05
N PRO A 567 33.36 -51.20 22.68
CA PRO A 567 33.72 -52.55 22.27
C PRO A 567 33.27 -53.61 23.30
N GLY A 568 32.49 -54.59 22.85
CA GLY A 568 31.96 -55.66 23.70
C GLY A 568 30.69 -55.34 24.48
N GLN A 569 30.28 -54.07 24.59
CA GLN A 569 29.02 -53.65 25.25
C GLN A 569 27.98 -53.11 24.26
N GLY A 570 28.38 -52.75 23.05
CA GLY A 570 27.49 -52.18 22.03
C GLY A 570 27.29 -50.68 22.25
N TRP A 571 26.18 -50.14 21.77
CA TRP A 571 25.83 -48.73 21.95
C TRP A 571 25.32 -48.46 23.36
N ILE A 572 25.91 -47.47 24.02
CA ILE A 572 25.46 -46.96 25.32
C ILE A 572 25.13 -45.47 25.21
N LYS A 573 24.22 -44.98 26.06
CA LYS A 573 23.85 -43.56 26.15
C LYS A 573 23.95 -42.99 27.56
N THR A 574 24.36 -41.74 27.70
CA THR A 574 24.50 -41.04 28.99
C THR A 574 24.23 -39.53 28.88
N LYS A 575 23.78 -38.87 29.97
CA LYS A 575 23.59 -37.40 30.02
C LYS A 575 24.83 -36.75 30.65
N MET A 576 25.50 -35.86 29.93
CA MET A 576 26.79 -35.26 30.29
C MET A 576 26.67 -33.92 31.04
N GLY A 577 25.84 -33.83 32.08
CA GLY A 577 25.83 -32.63 32.94
C GLY A 577 27.17 -32.32 33.65
N GLN A 578 28.16 -33.23 33.59
CA GLN A 578 29.43 -33.15 34.32
C GLN A 578 30.69 -33.11 33.42
N MET A 579 30.56 -33.02 32.09
CA MET A 579 31.72 -33.07 31.15
C MET A 579 31.97 -31.76 30.38
N ALA A 580 31.50 -30.62 30.90
CA ALA A 580 31.78 -29.29 30.37
C ALA A 580 33.30 -29.02 30.16
N ALA A 581 34.16 -29.59 31.01
CA ALA A 581 35.62 -29.49 30.90
C ALA A 581 36.21 -30.21 29.67
N MET A 582 35.53 -31.21 29.10
CA MET A 582 36.03 -31.95 27.93
C MET A 582 35.81 -31.15 26.64
N ILE A 583 34.75 -30.36 26.53
CA ILE A 583 34.43 -29.59 25.32
C ILE A 583 35.28 -28.34 25.17
N ALA A 584 35.69 -27.71 26.28
CA ALA A 584 36.74 -26.70 26.27
C ALA A 584 38.04 -27.20 25.63
N ASN A 585 38.28 -28.53 25.63
CA ASN A 585 39.45 -29.16 25.00
C ASN A 585 39.17 -29.70 23.57
N VAL A 586 37.91 -29.84 23.14
CA VAL A 586 37.54 -30.37 21.81
C VAL A 586 37.32 -29.24 20.80
N VAL A 587 36.89 -28.06 21.26
CA VAL A 587 36.81 -26.87 20.41
C VAL A 587 38.20 -26.23 20.38
N PRO A 588 38.87 -26.19 19.21
CA PRO A 588 40.26 -25.75 19.11
C PRO A 588 40.41 -24.21 19.14
N MET A 589 39.43 -23.49 19.69
CA MET A 589 39.34 -22.03 19.77
C MET A 589 38.84 -21.61 21.14
N ASN A 590 39.51 -20.64 21.76
CA ASN A 590 39.06 -20.05 23.01
C ASN A 590 38.03 -18.97 22.70
N MET A 591 36.73 -19.28 22.72
CA MET A 591 35.68 -18.29 22.49
C MET A 591 34.96 -17.94 23.81
N ASP A 592 35.52 -16.97 24.54
CA ASP A 592 34.94 -16.37 25.76
C ASP A 592 33.64 -15.57 25.49
N PHE A 593 33.27 -15.45 24.22
CA PHE A 593 32.03 -14.83 23.74
C PHE A 593 30.77 -15.67 23.95
N LEU A 594 30.93 -16.95 24.27
CA LEU A 594 29.90 -17.98 24.13
C LEU A 594 29.60 -18.60 25.49
N ALA A 595 29.36 -17.80 26.52
CA ALA A 595 28.72 -18.25 27.77
C ALA A 595 27.26 -18.73 27.56
N LEU A 596 26.91 -19.12 26.32
CA LEU A 596 25.67 -19.75 25.91
C LEU A 596 25.67 -21.18 26.45
N GLU A 597 24.76 -21.45 27.37
CA GLU A 597 24.32 -22.82 27.65
C GLU A 597 23.33 -23.22 26.55
N PRO A 598 23.46 -24.41 25.95
CA PRO A 598 22.48 -24.86 24.97
C PRO A 598 21.11 -24.96 25.65
N THR A 599 20.09 -24.33 25.05
CA THR A 599 18.70 -24.39 25.52
C THR A 599 18.08 -25.78 25.25
N LYS A 600 18.58 -26.48 24.23
CA LYS A 600 18.13 -27.80 23.76
C LYS A 600 19.32 -28.71 23.42
N GLY A 601 19.18 -30.02 23.64
CA GLY A 601 20.17 -31.04 23.28
C GLY A 601 21.41 -31.14 24.19
N SER A 602 22.38 -31.93 23.76
CA SER A 602 23.65 -32.12 24.47
C SER A 602 24.60 -30.92 24.29
N VAL A 603 25.62 -30.82 25.12
CA VAL A 603 26.69 -29.81 25.00
C VAL A 603 27.42 -29.82 23.64
N MET A 604 27.34 -30.91 22.86
CA MET A 604 27.87 -30.95 21.49
C MET A 604 27.02 -30.14 20.49
N HIS A 605 25.72 -29.94 20.75
CA HIS A 605 24.84 -29.12 19.91
C HIS A 605 25.23 -27.65 19.91
N LYS A 606 26.02 -27.20 20.90
CA LYS A 606 26.58 -25.85 20.92
C LYS A 606 27.33 -25.47 19.63
N ILE A 607 28.00 -26.44 18.99
CA ILE A 607 28.71 -26.17 17.74
C ILE A 607 27.74 -25.92 16.59
N ALA A 608 26.62 -26.64 16.53
CA ALA A 608 25.56 -26.36 15.56
C ALA A 608 24.85 -25.04 15.90
N ALA A 609 24.55 -24.80 17.19
CA ALA A 609 23.89 -23.61 17.71
C ALA A 609 24.59 -22.30 17.31
N PHE A 610 25.92 -22.29 17.16
CA PHE A 610 26.65 -21.12 16.65
C PHE A 610 26.10 -20.59 15.32
N ALA A 611 25.54 -21.45 14.45
CA ALA A 611 24.94 -21.02 13.20
C ALA A 611 23.70 -20.12 13.40
N GLY A 612 22.95 -20.29 14.50
CA GLY A 612 21.84 -19.43 14.89
C GLY A 612 22.23 -18.33 15.87
N ASP A 613 23.24 -18.56 16.72
CA ASP A 613 23.64 -17.60 17.76
C ASP A 613 24.56 -16.50 17.26
N ILE A 614 25.45 -16.80 16.31
CA ILE A 614 26.41 -15.84 15.75
C ILE A 614 25.79 -15.25 14.49
N THR A 615 24.99 -14.21 14.67
CA THR A 615 24.30 -13.52 13.57
C THR A 615 25.02 -12.23 13.15
N ILE A 616 24.70 -11.73 11.94
CA ILE A 616 25.28 -10.47 11.47
C ILE A 616 24.83 -9.31 12.37
N ALA A 617 23.54 -9.25 12.72
CA ALA A 617 22.99 -8.20 13.58
C ALA A 617 23.68 -8.14 14.94
N LYS A 618 23.87 -9.28 15.61
CA LYS A 618 24.58 -9.35 16.90
C LYS A 618 26.03 -8.88 16.79
N LEU A 619 26.72 -9.21 15.70
CA LEU A 619 28.11 -8.80 15.48
C LEU A 619 28.26 -7.32 15.11
N GLU A 620 27.28 -6.71 14.44
CA GLU A 620 27.29 -5.27 14.17
C GLU A 620 27.18 -4.44 15.46
N ASN A 621 26.48 -4.97 16.47
CA ASN A 621 26.27 -4.33 17.77
C ASN A 621 27.31 -4.70 18.84
N GLU A 622 28.32 -5.48 18.48
CA GLU A 622 29.29 -6.00 19.43
C GLU A 622 30.64 -5.26 19.34
N PRO A 623 31.07 -4.55 20.40
CA PRO A 623 32.29 -3.72 20.38
C PRO A 623 33.58 -4.48 20.06
N ARG A 624 33.65 -5.79 20.37
CA ARG A 624 34.82 -6.62 20.11
C ARG A 624 34.86 -7.16 18.67
N ALA A 625 33.77 -7.05 17.92
CA ALA A 625 33.67 -7.47 16.53
C ALA A 625 33.86 -6.27 15.60
N LYS A 626 34.70 -6.42 14.57
CA LYS A 626 34.92 -5.41 13.55
C LYS A 626 34.59 -5.98 12.19
N LYS A 627 33.59 -5.42 11.52
CA LYS A 627 33.26 -5.75 10.13
C LYS A 627 34.41 -5.31 9.22
N ILE A 628 35.01 -6.24 8.49
CA ILE A 628 36.13 -5.99 7.56
C ILE A 628 35.72 -6.13 6.09
N SER A 629 34.63 -6.84 5.82
CA SER A 629 33.93 -6.88 4.54
C SER A 629 32.46 -7.23 4.77
N GLY A 630 31.60 -7.01 3.77
CA GLY A 630 30.13 -7.10 3.93
C GLY A 630 29.40 -5.82 3.59
N GLY A 631 29.95 -5.02 2.67
CA GLY A 631 29.25 -3.88 2.08
C GLY A 631 28.33 -4.33 0.94
N ILE A 632 27.52 -3.40 0.44
CA ILE A 632 26.62 -3.62 -0.70
C ILE A 632 27.39 -4.26 -1.87
N GLY A 633 27.08 -5.51 -2.22
CA GLY A 633 27.64 -6.22 -3.38
C GLY A 633 28.80 -7.20 -3.09
N SER A 634 29.28 -7.37 -1.85
CA SER A 634 30.21 -8.46 -1.54
C SER A 634 29.46 -9.77 -1.29
N GLU A 635 29.86 -10.87 -1.94
CA GLU A 635 29.23 -12.20 -1.78
C GLU A 635 29.33 -12.76 -0.36
N LYS A 636 30.21 -12.23 0.49
CA LYS A 636 30.40 -12.69 1.86
C LYS A 636 30.54 -11.52 2.81
N THR A 637 30.02 -11.70 4.01
CA THR A 637 30.21 -10.75 5.13
C THR A 637 31.26 -11.32 6.06
N VAL A 638 32.27 -10.51 6.43
CA VAL A 638 33.38 -10.98 7.26
C VAL A 638 33.60 -10.02 8.43
N PHE A 639 33.69 -10.59 9.63
CA PHE A 639 34.06 -9.89 10.85
C PHE A 639 35.39 -10.43 11.39
N ILE A 640 36.16 -9.56 12.04
CA ILE A 640 37.25 -9.95 12.95
C ILE A 640 36.76 -9.67 14.37
N ALA A 641 36.61 -10.73 15.17
CA ALA A 641 36.29 -10.65 16.59
C ALA A 641 37.57 -10.83 17.45
N ASP A 642 37.68 -10.06 18.52
CA ASP A 642 38.82 -10.06 19.46
C ASP A 642 40.20 -9.88 18.78
N GLY A 643 40.22 -9.33 17.55
CA GLY A 643 41.44 -9.20 16.75
C GLY A 643 42.07 -10.51 16.26
N ARG A 644 41.43 -11.67 16.50
CA ARG A 644 42.02 -13.00 16.24
C ARG A 644 41.10 -14.00 15.53
N VAL A 645 39.79 -13.91 15.74
CA VAL A 645 38.81 -14.83 15.14
C VAL A 645 38.21 -14.19 13.90
N THR A 646 38.35 -14.83 12.75
CA THR A 646 37.68 -14.43 11.50
C THR A 646 36.35 -15.17 11.40
N ILE A 647 35.25 -14.43 11.35
CA ILE A 647 33.88 -14.94 11.21
C ILE A 647 33.40 -14.59 9.81
N THR A 648 33.01 -15.60 9.02
CA THR A 648 32.55 -15.43 7.63
C THR A 648 31.12 -15.92 7.51
N PHE A 649 30.29 -15.14 6.83
CA PHE A 649 28.94 -15.50 6.42
C PHE A 649 28.90 -15.68 4.90
N ASP A 650 28.10 -16.65 4.45
CA ASP A 650 27.89 -16.93 3.02
C ASP A 650 27.01 -15.85 2.35
N ASP A 651 26.73 -16.05 1.06
CA ASP A 651 25.96 -15.10 0.25
C ASP A 651 24.46 -15.09 0.56
N LYS A 652 24.02 -16.00 1.43
CA LYS A 652 22.69 -16.07 2.03
C LYS A 652 22.73 -15.65 3.51
N LYS A 653 23.79 -14.96 3.95
CA LYS A 653 23.99 -14.47 5.31
C LYS A 653 23.99 -15.55 6.40
N ARG A 654 24.23 -16.81 6.04
CA ARG A 654 24.35 -17.90 7.00
C ARG A 654 25.80 -18.04 7.44
N LEU A 655 26.05 -18.44 8.67
CA LEU A 655 27.41 -18.64 9.17
C LEU A 655 28.13 -19.68 8.31
N GLU A 656 29.21 -19.30 7.65
CA GLU A 656 30.01 -20.18 6.78
C GLU A 656 31.23 -20.73 7.54
N SER A 657 31.92 -19.88 8.31
CA SER A 657 33.13 -20.31 9.02
C SER A 657 33.53 -19.43 10.18
N LEU A 658 34.18 -20.05 11.16
CA LEU A 658 34.94 -19.42 12.23
C LEU A 658 36.40 -19.88 12.08
N VAL A 659 37.36 -18.96 12.05
CA VAL A 659 38.78 -19.27 11.81
C VAL A 659 39.66 -18.54 12.82
N GLU A 660 40.45 -19.30 13.58
CA GLU A 660 41.50 -18.82 14.48
C GLU A 660 42.72 -19.71 14.23
N LEU A 661 43.66 -19.25 13.39
CA LEU A 661 44.72 -20.12 12.87
C LEU A 661 45.56 -20.76 13.98
N PRO A 662 45.87 -22.07 13.90
CA PRO A 662 45.65 -22.98 12.76
C PRO A 662 44.26 -23.65 12.71
N SER A 663 43.36 -23.29 13.63
CA SER A 663 42.05 -23.91 13.83
C SER A 663 40.96 -23.31 12.93
N SER A 664 39.96 -24.12 12.56
CA SER A 664 38.77 -23.63 11.84
C SER A 664 37.53 -24.48 12.12
N ILE A 665 36.36 -23.85 12.12
CA ILE A 665 35.04 -24.50 12.07
C ILE A 665 34.38 -24.03 10.77
N ARG A 666 33.86 -24.96 9.97
CA ARG A 666 33.22 -24.66 8.68
C ARG A 666 31.86 -25.32 8.61
N TYR A 667 30.86 -24.57 8.19
CA TYR A 667 29.48 -25.02 8.09
C TYR A 667 29.11 -25.20 6.61
N TYR A 668 28.49 -26.32 6.31
CA TYR A 668 27.96 -26.66 5.00
C TYR A 668 26.49 -26.99 5.18
N TYR A 669 25.59 -26.16 4.64
CA TYR A 669 24.15 -26.36 4.75
C TYR A 669 23.66 -27.33 3.68
N GLU A 670 23.43 -28.58 4.06
CA GLU A 670 23.10 -29.72 3.21
C GLU A 670 22.19 -30.67 3.99
N GLU A 671 21.17 -31.24 3.33
CA GLU A 671 20.19 -32.14 3.97
C GLU A 671 20.88 -33.29 4.73
N GLN A 672 20.42 -33.54 5.95
CA GLN A 672 20.90 -34.61 6.80
C GLN A 672 19.74 -35.48 7.26
N GLU A 673 19.97 -36.79 7.32
CA GLU A 673 19.05 -37.74 7.93
C GLU A 673 19.86 -38.59 8.91
N ILE A 674 19.59 -38.43 10.22
CA ILE A 674 20.37 -39.09 11.26
C ILE A 674 19.49 -40.05 12.05
N THR A 675 19.72 -41.35 11.85
CA THR A 675 19.14 -42.37 12.71
C THR A 675 19.99 -42.59 13.96
N ILE A 676 19.47 -42.20 15.13
CA ILE A 676 20.10 -42.46 16.42
C ILE A 676 20.13 -43.97 16.69
N PRO A 677 21.29 -44.55 17.08
CA PRO A 677 21.38 -45.98 17.37
C PRO A 677 20.60 -46.35 18.63
N ASN A 678 19.98 -47.53 18.63
CA ASN A 678 19.38 -48.09 19.84
C ASN A 678 20.48 -48.40 20.87
N ALA A 679 20.41 -47.79 22.06
CA ALA A 679 21.47 -47.82 23.05
C ALA A 679 20.95 -48.04 24.48
N GLN A 680 21.76 -48.72 25.29
CA GLN A 680 21.46 -48.95 26.70
C GLN A 680 21.88 -47.73 27.54
N ILE A 681 21.05 -47.33 28.51
CA ILE A 681 21.41 -46.24 29.41
C ILE A 681 22.57 -46.68 30.30
N PHE A 682 23.67 -45.95 30.24
CA PHE A 682 24.79 -46.13 31.15
C PHE A 682 24.55 -45.31 32.42
N SER A 683 24.14 -45.99 33.49
CA SER A 683 24.09 -45.41 34.83
C SER A 683 25.37 -45.74 35.58
N MET A 684 26.18 -44.73 35.95
CA MET A 684 27.24 -44.96 36.92
C MET A 684 26.62 -45.43 38.24
N PRO A 685 27.20 -46.45 38.91
CA PRO A 685 26.82 -46.76 40.30
C PRO A 685 27.02 -45.49 41.13
N SER A 686 26.00 -45.09 41.90
CA SER A 686 26.14 -44.00 42.86
C SER A 686 27.29 -44.32 43.80
N PHE A 687 28.38 -43.54 43.76
CA PHE A 687 29.36 -43.54 44.83
C PHE A 687 28.66 -42.93 46.06
N GLN A 688 28.43 -43.75 47.09
CA GLN A 688 28.00 -43.31 48.41
C GLN A 688 29.12 -42.56 49.14
#